data_AF-A0A2A5FMW6-F1
#
_entry.id   AF-A0A2A5FMW6-F1
#
_cell.length_a   1.000
_cell.length_b   1.000
_cell.length_c   1.000
_cell.angle_alpha   90.00
_cell.angle_beta   90.00
_cell.angle_gamma   90.00
#
_symmetry.space_group_name_H-M   'P 1'
#
loop_
_entity.id
_entity.type
_entity.pdbx_description
1 polymer ?
#
loop_
_entity_poly.entity_id
_entity_poly.type
_entity_poly.pdbx_seq_one_letter_code
_entity_poly.pdbx_strand_id
1 'polypeptide(L)'
;MSKFSRSLLVIIITTFVVQGCTTKRDGRAYRAYHNTTAKYNGFFYANESMAEAEKKIEDLYEPNWDEVLPVFLDVDENSAQQVYPLMERAIEKCSKVVDRHTMNPPKRERKSFKRPQMNKWIDDNYTVIGRAYYMKEDFAKAEEVFLFLARTVDTQDAQAWSYSWLGRIYLRTGNMVKAKNMLSKAEQYSDESVDVGVHTNLVFAQYYIKKESFEDAVNYLEKALALIKKNNDKARPLFILAQCLRESGDSEGAIETFKMVADLRTPYELEFQSNIQQAMTYERREGNSDPIIELLEEMLEDDKNTEYLDQIYYALAEVALEDRKRSEGIDLLETSVFVSDGNSRQLGKSYLRLADLHMEDLHYETAQAYYDSALVHLPEDNDRIEDVTNLASNLTDLVVNLRIIEEQDSLMELCDLSDDDRRRLIEGLWEDMVDDLERKKADREAAIEAAVLAAGTAGAGMFWPYNGALRVSGQQNFVEYWGDRKLEDFWRIESKQGSLFMDDFDKSEEMSLVLIDRFDPANLPTVEEMLSELPCDSTKKSISQELLAEAYYKAGLDYREKLSDPENAIETWQELLERLDSSAYHPTATYQLFRTYLQRELEEDYSNPFCESCNSGFWADQIVKNYPGSEWANLIENPDLLDAEEEAYEAERISYEALLSRYYAKEYQSTLLEIDIIIRERPENPLSCKYELLRAQCVGGLTSYTGDRTPYFDALKSIMDFCPETEESEYAASLLSQLGVALGSVGTVPEVAEEEESPFTVVENKEHYFAIIIPVEMGNGSEVKAKASDFNKAFFASKNLKITSNLLSRTHQIILVKSFINQSKGMDYYNIFTGNREMLIDINSGGYDMFVINSGNYIELFKNKDIEGYREFFNTHYLSAKSKQAP
;
A
#
# COMPACT_ATOMS: atom_id res chain seq x y z
N MET A 1 -49.26 -60.03 -16.99
CA MET A 1 -49.59 -58.74 -17.64
C MET A 1 -49.13 -58.80 -19.09
N SER A 2 -50.07 -58.73 -20.03
CA SER A 2 -49.81 -58.99 -21.46
C SER A 2 -48.83 -57.99 -22.07
N LYS A 3 -48.15 -58.37 -23.17
CA LYS A 3 -47.34 -57.43 -23.98
C LYS A 3 -48.12 -56.14 -24.30
N PHE A 4 -49.44 -56.24 -24.45
CA PHE A 4 -50.35 -55.11 -24.63
C PHE A 4 -50.40 -54.15 -23.44
N SER A 5 -50.39 -54.65 -22.19
CA SER A 5 -50.32 -53.82 -20.99
C SER A 5 -48.97 -53.11 -20.84
N ARG A 6 -47.86 -53.74 -21.25
CA ARG A 6 -46.54 -53.09 -21.30
C ARG A 6 -46.46 -52.04 -22.41
N SER A 7 -46.96 -52.33 -23.61
CA SER A 7 -47.01 -51.36 -24.71
C SER A 7 -47.94 -50.19 -24.40
N LEU A 8 -49.08 -50.42 -23.74
CA LEU A 8 -49.99 -49.37 -23.29
C LEU A 8 -49.33 -48.52 -22.20
N LEU A 9 -48.61 -49.13 -21.26
CA LEU A 9 -47.86 -48.39 -20.22
C LEU A 9 -46.73 -47.56 -20.83
N VAL A 10 -46.00 -48.10 -21.81
CA VAL A 10 -44.98 -47.35 -22.56
C VAL A 10 -45.63 -46.22 -23.35
N ILE A 11 -46.73 -46.45 -24.07
CA ILE A 11 -47.44 -45.39 -24.80
C ILE A 11 -47.95 -44.32 -23.82
N ILE A 12 -48.55 -44.69 -22.68
CA ILE A 12 -49.02 -43.75 -21.66
C ILE A 12 -47.84 -42.94 -21.10
N ILE A 13 -46.73 -43.57 -20.76
CA ILE A 13 -45.51 -42.88 -20.29
C ILE A 13 -44.98 -41.94 -21.38
N THR A 14 -44.91 -42.40 -22.63
CA THR A 14 -44.44 -41.59 -23.76
C THR A 14 -45.39 -40.41 -24.03
N THR A 15 -46.70 -40.61 -23.88
CA THR A 15 -47.71 -39.55 -24.05
C THR A 15 -47.64 -38.53 -22.91
N PHE A 16 -47.39 -38.97 -21.67
CA PHE A 16 -47.14 -38.10 -20.52
C PHE A 16 -45.86 -37.28 -20.68
N VAL A 17 -44.79 -37.88 -21.24
CA VAL A 17 -43.52 -37.18 -21.53
C VAL A 17 -43.70 -36.13 -22.62
N VAL A 18 -44.41 -36.45 -23.71
CA VAL A 18 -44.65 -35.50 -24.82
C VAL A 18 -45.63 -34.39 -24.43
N GLN A 19 -46.58 -34.68 -23.53
CA GLN A 19 -47.49 -33.65 -23.02
C GLN A 19 -46.85 -32.76 -21.95
N GLY A 20 -45.82 -33.17 -21.22
CA GLY A 20 -45.21 -32.39 -20.14
C GLY A 20 -44.51 -31.07 -20.56
N CYS A 21 -44.26 -30.84 -21.85
CA CYS A 21 -43.41 -29.72 -22.30
C CYS A 21 -44.10 -28.37 -22.52
N THR A 22 -45.44 -28.24 -22.40
CA THR A 22 -46.12 -26.97 -22.74
C THR A 22 -46.43 -26.09 -21.52
N THR A 23 -45.87 -24.87 -21.53
CA THR A 23 -46.11 -23.80 -20.53
C THR A 23 -47.45 -23.08 -20.71
N LYS A 24 -48.17 -23.31 -21.83
CA LYS A 24 -49.42 -22.62 -22.17
C LYS A 24 -50.67 -23.32 -21.63
N ARG A 25 -50.54 -24.54 -21.11
CA ARG A 25 -51.66 -25.32 -20.58
C ARG A 25 -51.62 -25.35 -19.07
N ASP A 26 -52.80 -25.19 -18.47
CA ASP A 26 -52.97 -25.29 -17.03
C ASP A 26 -53.55 -26.67 -16.66
N GLY A 27 -52.89 -27.38 -15.74
CA GLY A 27 -53.34 -28.66 -15.19
C GLY A 27 -52.39 -29.20 -14.11
N ARG A 28 -52.89 -30.04 -13.19
CA ARG A 28 -52.11 -30.56 -12.05
C ARG A 28 -50.80 -31.26 -12.48
N ALA A 29 -50.84 -32.07 -13.54
CA ALA A 29 -49.66 -32.77 -14.06
C ALA A 29 -48.62 -31.79 -14.66
N TYR A 30 -49.07 -30.77 -15.40
CA TYR A 30 -48.23 -29.72 -15.96
C TYR A 30 -47.55 -28.89 -14.86
N ARG A 31 -48.33 -28.43 -13.87
CA ARG A 31 -47.79 -27.70 -12.71
C ARG A 31 -46.79 -28.55 -11.94
N ALA A 32 -47.06 -29.85 -11.73
CA ALA A 32 -46.14 -30.75 -11.06
C ALA A 32 -44.82 -30.92 -11.84
N TYR A 33 -44.88 -31.11 -13.16
CA TYR A 33 -43.69 -31.21 -14.02
C TYR A 33 -42.86 -29.93 -14.01
N HIS A 34 -43.47 -28.77 -14.25
CA HIS A 34 -42.74 -27.50 -14.28
C HIS A 34 -42.18 -27.12 -12.90
N ASN A 35 -42.91 -27.38 -11.80
CA ASN A 35 -42.40 -27.13 -10.45
C ASN A 35 -41.26 -28.08 -10.05
N THR A 36 -41.34 -29.37 -10.40
CA THR A 36 -40.28 -30.34 -10.07
C THR A 36 -39.02 -30.08 -10.88
N THR A 37 -39.17 -29.80 -12.17
CA THR A 37 -38.04 -29.45 -13.04
C THR A 37 -37.40 -28.12 -12.61
N ALA A 38 -38.20 -27.10 -12.29
CA ALA A 38 -37.67 -25.82 -11.81
C ALA A 38 -36.92 -25.94 -10.48
N LYS A 39 -37.43 -26.78 -9.55
CA LYS A 39 -36.77 -27.06 -8.28
C LYS A 39 -35.43 -27.78 -8.46
N TYR A 40 -35.43 -28.93 -9.12
CA TYR A 40 -34.27 -29.82 -9.11
C TYR A 40 -33.28 -29.55 -10.23
N ASN A 41 -33.70 -29.01 -11.38
CA ASN A 41 -32.78 -28.76 -12.50
C ASN A 41 -32.22 -27.33 -12.54
N GLY A 42 -32.94 -26.34 -11.98
CA GLY A 42 -32.46 -24.97 -11.86
C GLY A 42 -32.08 -24.63 -10.44
N PHE A 43 -33.08 -24.46 -9.57
CA PHE A 43 -32.91 -23.91 -8.24
C PHE A 43 -31.91 -24.70 -7.38
N PHE A 44 -32.00 -26.03 -7.33
CA PHE A 44 -31.12 -26.86 -6.53
C PHE A 44 -29.66 -26.77 -6.98
N TYR A 45 -29.36 -27.07 -8.26
CA TYR A 45 -27.99 -27.01 -8.78
C TYR A 45 -27.39 -25.60 -8.79
N ALA A 46 -28.22 -24.57 -8.99
CA ALA A 46 -27.76 -23.20 -8.90
C ALA A 46 -27.35 -22.88 -7.45
N ASN A 47 -28.14 -23.26 -6.44
CA ASN A 47 -27.76 -23.08 -5.04
C ASN A 47 -26.54 -23.93 -4.63
N GLU A 48 -26.35 -25.14 -5.17
CA GLU A 48 -25.10 -25.88 -4.97
C GLU A 48 -23.90 -25.10 -5.50
N SER A 49 -24.04 -24.46 -6.66
CA SER A 49 -22.98 -23.61 -7.24
C SER A 49 -22.76 -22.33 -6.42
N MET A 50 -23.82 -21.75 -5.84
CA MET A 50 -23.72 -20.60 -4.93
C MET A 50 -22.99 -20.98 -3.63
N ALA A 51 -23.32 -22.13 -3.04
CA ALA A 51 -22.69 -22.59 -1.81
C ALA A 51 -21.21 -22.96 -2.03
N GLU A 52 -20.88 -23.58 -3.17
CA GLU A 52 -19.49 -23.82 -3.57
C GLU A 52 -18.73 -22.49 -3.70
N ALA A 53 -19.33 -21.47 -4.29
CA ALA A 53 -18.72 -20.15 -4.42
C ALA A 53 -18.55 -19.43 -3.08
N GLU A 54 -19.54 -19.46 -2.20
CA GLU A 54 -19.46 -18.89 -0.85
C GLU A 54 -18.31 -19.55 -0.07
N LYS A 55 -18.18 -20.87 -0.15
CA LYS A 55 -17.05 -21.58 0.46
C LYS A 55 -15.70 -21.17 -0.15
N LYS A 56 -15.62 -20.95 -1.47
CA LYS A 56 -14.38 -20.48 -2.11
C LYS A 56 -13.99 -19.08 -1.68
N ILE A 57 -14.96 -18.22 -1.41
CA ILE A 57 -14.71 -16.88 -0.84
C ILE A 57 -14.17 -17.05 0.58
N GLU A 58 -14.81 -17.88 1.40
CA GLU A 58 -14.36 -18.16 2.78
C GLU A 58 -12.95 -18.76 2.82
N ASP A 59 -12.64 -19.76 1.99
CA ASP A 59 -11.35 -20.46 1.97
C ASP A 59 -10.18 -19.56 1.48
N LEU A 60 -10.47 -18.51 0.72
CA LEU A 60 -9.46 -17.58 0.16
C LEU A 60 -9.39 -16.24 0.90
N TYR A 61 -10.33 -15.99 1.81
CA TYR A 61 -10.39 -14.73 2.54
C TYR A 61 -9.39 -14.75 3.69
N GLU A 62 -8.47 -13.80 3.67
CA GLU A 62 -7.54 -13.55 4.78
C GLU A 62 -8.10 -12.42 5.66
N PRO A 63 -8.57 -12.72 6.88
CA PRO A 63 -9.13 -11.71 7.79
C PRO A 63 -8.06 -10.74 8.30
N ASN A 64 -8.41 -9.44 8.32
CA ASN A 64 -7.70 -8.47 9.16
C ASN A 64 -8.36 -8.43 10.54
N TRP A 65 -7.74 -9.08 11.53
CA TRP A 65 -8.31 -9.20 12.88
C TRP A 65 -8.23 -7.90 13.70
N ASP A 66 -7.43 -6.93 13.28
CA ASP A 66 -7.27 -5.64 13.98
C ASP A 66 -8.46 -4.71 13.77
N GLU A 67 -9.13 -4.86 12.64
CA GLU A 67 -10.30 -4.07 12.27
C GLU A 67 -11.60 -4.83 12.54
N VAL A 68 -12.71 -4.07 12.64
CA VAL A 68 -14.04 -4.66 12.69
C VAL A 68 -14.30 -5.43 11.39
N LEU A 69 -14.42 -6.75 11.51
CA LEU A 69 -14.56 -7.62 10.35
C LEU A 69 -15.85 -7.31 9.57
N PRO A 70 -15.82 -7.45 8.23
CA PRO A 70 -17.02 -7.29 7.44
C PRO A 70 -18.04 -8.38 7.78
N VAL A 71 -19.30 -7.95 7.91
CA VAL A 71 -20.45 -8.83 8.19
C VAL A 71 -20.67 -9.82 7.04
N PHE A 72 -20.41 -9.36 5.81
CA PHE A 72 -20.49 -10.19 4.62
C PHE A 72 -19.14 -10.27 3.95
N LEU A 73 -18.73 -11.49 3.61
CA LEU A 73 -17.60 -11.72 2.73
C LEU A 73 -18.05 -11.51 1.28
N ASP A 74 -17.34 -10.63 0.59
CA ASP A 74 -17.56 -10.31 -0.82
C ASP A 74 -16.41 -10.86 -1.67
N VAL A 75 -16.62 -10.88 -2.99
CA VAL A 75 -15.60 -11.35 -3.93
C VAL A 75 -14.50 -10.29 -4.07
N ASP A 76 -13.26 -10.75 -4.07
CA ASP A 76 -12.04 -9.99 -4.34
C ASP A 76 -11.34 -10.50 -5.62
N GLU A 77 -10.21 -9.91 -5.98
CA GLU A 77 -9.48 -10.28 -7.21
C GLU A 77 -9.01 -11.76 -7.20
N ASN A 78 -8.66 -12.28 -6.03
CA ASN A 78 -8.17 -13.65 -5.84
C ASN A 78 -9.30 -14.69 -5.98
N SER A 79 -10.44 -14.43 -5.35
CA SER A 79 -11.60 -15.32 -5.37
C SER A 79 -12.42 -15.21 -6.65
N ALA A 80 -12.40 -14.07 -7.36
CA ALA A 80 -13.15 -13.85 -8.60
C ALA A 80 -12.89 -14.94 -9.64
N GLN A 81 -11.65 -15.41 -9.76
CA GLN A 81 -11.28 -16.46 -10.72
C GLN A 81 -11.99 -17.80 -10.44
N GLN A 82 -12.19 -18.17 -9.18
CA GLN A 82 -12.87 -19.42 -8.83
C GLN A 82 -14.39 -19.25 -8.77
N VAL A 83 -14.86 -18.06 -8.38
CA VAL A 83 -16.28 -17.76 -8.18
C VAL A 83 -17.03 -17.49 -9.48
N TYR A 84 -16.45 -16.77 -10.44
CA TYR A 84 -17.17 -16.32 -11.64
C TYR A 84 -17.71 -17.47 -12.51
N PRO A 85 -16.97 -18.57 -12.74
CA PRO A 85 -17.50 -19.73 -13.47
C PRO A 85 -18.70 -20.40 -12.76
N LEU A 86 -18.68 -20.44 -11.42
CA LEU A 86 -19.78 -20.98 -10.62
C LEU A 86 -21.02 -20.07 -10.72
N MET A 87 -20.83 -18.76 -10.72
CA MET A 87 -21.91 -17.79 -10.91
C MET A 87 -22.52 -17.88 -12.31
N GLU A 88 -21.70 -18.03 -13.36
CA GLU A 88 -22.20 -18.25 -14.72
C GLU A 88 -23.03 -19.53 -14.83
N ARG A 89 -22.59 -20.62 -14.17
CA ARG A 89 -23.36 -21.86 -14.07
C ARG A 89 -24.71 -21.63 -13.37
N ALA A 90 -24.72 -20.91 -12.25
CA ALA A 90 -25.95 -20.59 -11.53
C ALA A 90 -26.91 -19.75 -12.41
N ILE A 91 -26.41 -18.69 -13.03
CA ILE A 91 -27.17 -17.81 -13.94
C ILE A 91 -27.75 -18.60 -15.10
N GLU A 92 -26.96 -19.46 -15.75
CA GLU A 92 -27.40 -20.25 -16.90
C GLU A 92 -28.52 -21.23 -16.52
N LYS A 93 -28.37 -21.94 -15.39
CA LYS A 93 -29.34 -22.92 -14.90
C LYS A 93 -30.66 -22.25 -14.52
N CYS A 94 -30.61 -21.14 -13.80
CA CYS A 94 -31.80 -20.38 -13.41
C CYS A 94 -32.47 -19.71 -14.61
N SER A 95 -31.70 -19.13 -15.53
CA SER A 95 -32.24 -18.49 -16.75
C SER A 95 -32.96 -19.50 -17.64
N LYS A 96 -32.41 -20.73 -17.81
CA LYS A 96 -33.09 -21.83 -18.52
C LYS A 96 -34.42 -22.20 -17.87
N VAL A 97 -34.52 -22.12 -16.54
CA VAL A 97 -35.77 -22.37 -15.82
C VAL A 97 -36.77 -21.24 -16.05
N VAL A 98 -36.33 -19.99 -15.94
CA VAL A 98 -37.17 -18.81 -16.23
C VAL A 98 -37.70 -18.88 -17.66
N ASP A 99 -36.88 -19.21 -18.65
CA ASP A 99 -37.31 -19.26 -20.04
C ASP A 99 -38.28 -20.41 -20.34
N ARG A 100 -38.02 -21.61 -19.79
CA ARG A 100 -38.72 -22.84 -20.18
C ARG A 100 -39.85 -23.27 -19.26
N HIS A 101 -39.91 -22.74 -18.04
CA HIS A 101 -40.85 -23.16 -17.00
C HIS A 101 -41.71 -22.04 -16.42
N THR A 102 -41.68 -20.84 -17.03
CA THR A 102 -42.59 -19.74 -16.70
C THR A 102 -44.01 -20.05 -17.16
N MET A 103 -44.96 -19.96 -16.22
CA MET A 103 -46.37 -20.25 -16.44
C MET A 103 -47.22 -19.10 -15.90
N ASN A 104 -47.82 -18.31 -16.80
CA ASN A 104 -48.60 -17.15 -16.42
C ASN A 104 -50.00 -17.55 -15.88
N PRO A 105 -50.49 -16.95 -14.79
CA PRO A 105 -51.84 -17.20 -14.31
C PRO A 105 -52.91 -16.81 -15.34
N PRO A 106 -54.03 -17.54 -15.40
CA PRO A 106 -55.17 -17.22 -16.27
C PRO A 106 -55.65 -15.79 -16.02
N LYS A 107 -56.06 -15.06 -17.08
CA LYS A 107 -56.46 -13.63 -16.99
C LYS A 107 -57.47 -13.31 -15.86
N ARG A 108 -58.32 -14.27 -15.47
CA ARG A 108 -59.32 -14.13 -14.40
C ARG A 108 -58.74 -14.19 -12.99
N GLU A 109 -57.62 -14.88 -12.79
CA GLU A 109 -57.01 -15.14 -11.48
C GLU A 109 -55.79 -14.25 -11.20
N ARG A 110 -55.33 -13.47 -12.19
CA ARG A 110 -54.13 -12.62 -12.06
C ARG A 110 -54.18 -11.62 -10.91
N LYS A 111 -55.36 -11.05 -10.60
CA LYS A 111 -55.51 -10.06 -9.52
C LYS A 111 -55.52 -10.69 -8.12
N SER A 112 -55.91 -11.96 -8.02
CA SER A 112 -56.00 -12.69 -6.74
C SER A 112 -54.73 -13.49 -6.43
N PHE A 113 -53.81 -13.61 -7.39
CA PHE A 113 -52.63 -14.44 -7.26
C PHE A 113 -51.43 -13.57 -6.86
N LYS A 114 -50.94 -13.73 -5.63
CA LYS A 114 -49.84 -12.92 -5.04
C LYS A 114 -48.48 -13.07 -5.75
N ARG A 115 -48.31 -14.12 -6.54
CA ARG A 115 -47.08 -14.40 -7.28
C ARG A 115 -47.23 -14.03 -8.75
N PRO A 116 -46.17 -13.58 -9.44
CA PRO A 116 -46.28 -13.24 -10.86
C PRO A 116 -46.49 -14.49 -11.74
N GLN A 117 -46.02 -15.66 -11.27
CA GLN A 117 -46.01 -16.91 -12.02
C GLN A 117 -46.61 -18.05 -11.20
N MET A 118 -47.32 -18.96 -11.88
CA MET A 118 -47.94 -20.14 -11.27
C MET A 118 -46.91 -21.19 -10.82
N ASN A 119 -45.73 -21.19 -11.45
CA ASN A 119 -44.61 -21.98 -11.01
C ASN A 119 -43.98 -21.30 -9.79
N LYS A 120 -43.93 -22.04 -8.69
CA LYS A 120 -43.63 -21.50 -7.37
C LYS A 120 -42.14 -21.22 -7.12
N TRP A 121 -41.29 -21.54 -8.08
CA TRP A 121 -39.84 -21.41 -7.97
C TRP A 121 -39.28 -20.30 -8.87
N ILE A 122 -40.11 -19.60 -9.64
CA ILE A 122 -39.60 -18.62 -10.62
C ILE A 122 -38.99 -17.41 -9.91
N ASP A 123 -39.69 -16.89 -8.91
CA ASP A 123 -39.21 -15.90 -7.94
C ASP A 123 -37.90 -16.34 -7.29
N ASP A 124 -37.83 -17.57 -6.77
CA ASP A 124 -36.61 -18.12 -6.17
C ASP A 124 -35.42 -18.19 -7.15
N ASN A 125 -35.67 -18.56 -8.41
CA ASN A 125 -34.63 -18.58 -9.45
C ASN A 125 -34.16 -17.17 -9.81
N TYR A 126 -35.05 -16.17 -9.84
CA TYR A 126 -34.65 -14.77 -10.01
C TYR A 126 -33.79 -14.28 -8.84
N THR A 127 -34.12 -14.66 -7.60
CA THR A 127 -33.29 -14.33 -6.43
C THR A 127 -31.87 -14.87 -6.58
N VAL A 128 -31.71 -16.13 -7.02
CA VAL A 128 -30.39 -16.72 -7.27
C VAL A 128 -29.66 -15.99 -8.41
N ILE A 129 -30.35 -15.60 -9.49
CA ILE A 129 -29.76 -14.80 -10.58
C ILE A 129 -29.26 -13.45 -10.05
N GLY A 130 -30.05 -12.76 -9.23
CA GLY A 130 -29.68 -11.46 -8.65
C GLY A 130 -28.44 -11.56 -7.75
N ARG A 131 -28.40 -12.58 -6.88
CA ARG A 131 -27.24 -12.88 -6.03
C ARG A 131 -26.00 -13.24 -6.85
N ALA A 132 -26.16 -14.04 -7.89
CA ALA A 132 -25.05 -14.40 -8.76
C ALA A 132 -24.49 -13.18 -9.50
N TYR A 133 -25.35 -12.28 -10.01
CA TYR A 133 -24.88 -11.03 -10.60
C TYR A 133 -24.19 -10.11 -9.59
N TYR A 134 -24.65 -10.10 -8.33
CA TYR A 134 -23.99 -9.38 -7.25
C TYR A 134 -22.56 -9.91 -7.00
N MET A 135 -22.39 -11.23 -6.88
CA MET A 135 -21.07 -11.86 -6.68
C MET A 135 -20.15 -11.71 -7.91
N LYS A 136 -20.71 -11.51 -9.10
CA LYS A 136 -19.95 -11.14 -10.31
C LYS A 136 -19.66 -9.64 -10.43
N GLU A 137 -20.03 -8.86 -9.43
CA GLU A 137 -19.92 -7.40 -9.41
C GLU A 137 -20.62 -6.70 -10.60
N ASP A 138 -21.65 -7.34 -11.15
CA ASP A 138 -22.54 -6.78 -12.16
C ASP A 138 -23.74 -6.14 -11.44
N PHE A 139 -23.45 -5.14 -10.60
CA PHE A 139 -24.43 -4.50 -9.71
C PHE A 139 -25.64 -3.93 -10.44
N ALA A 140 -25.46 -3.43 -11.67
CA ALA A 140 -26.55 -2.93 -12.49
C ALA A 140 -27.59 -4.02 -12.82
N LYS A 141 -27.14 -5.21 -13.25
CA LYS A 141 -28.04 -6.34 -13.51
C LYS A 141 -28.64 -6.90 -12.23
N ALA A 142 -27.86 -6.96 -11.15
CA ALA A 142 -28.38 -7.37 -9.85
C ALA A 142 -29.50 -6.44 -9.38
N GLU A 143 -29.30 -5.13 -9.49
CA GLU A 143 -30.28 -4.09 -9.16
C GLU A 143 -31.57 -4.26 -9.99
N GLU A 144 -31.46 -4.45 -11.31
CA GLU A 144 -32.61 -4.69 -12.18
C GLU A 144 -33.44 -5.89 -11.73
N VAL A 145 -32.78 -7.00 -11.37
CA VAL A 145 -33.44 -8.22 -10.91
C VAL A 145 -34.15 -8.03 -9.58
N PHE A 146 -33.51 -7.40 -8.58
CA PHE A 146 -34.14 -7.17 -7.28
C PHE A 146 -35.23 -6.09 -7.33
N LEU A 147 -35.09 -5.07 -8.18
CA LEU A 147 -36.18 -4.12 -8.47
C LEU A 147 -37.36 -4.81 -9.13
N PHE A 148 -37.11 -5.75 -10.04
CA PHE A 148 -38.16 -6.56 -10.66
C PHE A 148 -38.88 -7.42 -9.60
N LEU A 149 -38.14 -8.10 -8.73
CA LEU A 149 -38.72 -8.92 -7.65
C LEU A 149 -39.57 -8.10 -6.69
N ALA A 150 -39.04 -6.97 -6.20
CA ALA A 150 -39.76 -6.06 -5.30
C ALA A 150 -41.08 -5.54 -5.89
N ARG A 151 -41.14 -5.36 -7.21
CA ARG A 151 -42.33 -4.86 -7.92
C ARG A 151 -43.33 -5.94 -8.32
N THR A 152 -42.87 -7.17 -8.54
CA THR A 152 -43.70 -8.22 -9.16
C THR A 152 -44.19 -9.29 -8.21
N VAL A 153 -43.52 -9.48 -7.07
CA VAL A 153 -43.92 -10.44 -6.04
C VAL A 153 -44.61 -9.68 -4.90
N ASP A 154 -45.93 -9.87 -4.76
CA ASP A 154 -46.78 -9.16 -3.80
C ASP A 154 -46.87 -9.93 -2.47
N THR A 155 -45.72 -10.12 -1.84
CA THR A 155 -45.56 -10.73 -0.50
C THR A 155 -44.55 -9.94 0.30
N GLN A 156 -44.84 -9.68 1.58
CA GLN A 156 -44.00 -8.84 2.45
C GLN A 156 -42.56 -9.39 2.54
N ASP A 157 -42.41 -10.70 2.76
CA ASP A 157 -41.09 -11.37 2.78
C ASP A 157 -40.24 -11.12 1.53
N ALA A 158 -40.83 -11.30 0.34
CA ALA A 158 -40.10 -11.14 -0.92
C ALA A 158 -39.74 -9.66 -1.18
N GLN A 159 -40.58 -8.73 -0.75
CA GLN A 159 -40.32 -7.30 -0.85
C GLN A 159 -39.21 -6.89 0.11
N ALA A 160 -39.29 -7.30 1.38
CA ALA A 160 -38.24 -7.07 2.38
C ALA A 160 -36.88 -7.63 1.91
N TRP A 161 -36.85 -8.89 1.47
CA TRP A 161 -35.65 -9.52 0.92
C TRP A 161 -35.08 -8.77 -0.28
N SER A 162 -35.93 -8.34 -1.22
CA SER A 162 -35.47 -7.60 -2.39
C SER A 162 -34.90 -6.24 -2.01
N TYR A 163 -35.52 -5.54 -1.07
CA TYR A 163 -35.04 -4.25 -0.58
C TYR A 163 -33.75 -4.38 0.24
N SER A 164 -33.57 -5.44 1.03
CA SER A 164 -32.32 -5.68 1.77
C SER A 164 -31.15 -5.93 0.81
N TRP A 165 -31.35 -6.73 -0.24
CA TRP A 165 -30.34 -6.94 -1.29
C TRP A 165 -30.03 -5.67 -2.08
N LEU A 166 -31.03 -4.83 -2.38
CA LEU A 166 -30.79 -3.51 -2.98
C LEU A 166 -29.98 -2.61 -2.04
N GLY A 167 -30.24 -2.67 -0.73
CA GLY A 167 -29.41 -2.02 0.28
C GLY A 167 -27.95 -2.45 0.21
N ARG A 168 -27.70 -3.78 0.18
CA ARG A 168 -26.37 -4.36 0.05
C ARG A 168 -25.67 -3.99 -1.27
N ILE A 169 -26.39 -3.95 -2.39
CA ILE A 169 -25.87 -3.46 -3.68
C ILE A 169 -25.40 -2.01 -3.56
N TYR A 170 -26.24 -1.13 -3.01
CA TYR A 170 -25.90 0.29 -2.89
C TYR A 170 -24.77 0.54 -1.89
N LEU A 171 -24.61 -0.28 -0.85
CA LEU A 171 -23.46 -0.24 0.06
C LEU A 171 -22.14 -0.53 -0.67
N ARG A 172 -22.15 -1.51 -1.59
CA ARG A 172 -20.98 -1.85 -2.42
C ARG A 172 -20.66 -0.75 -3.42
N THR A 173 -21.67 -0.15 -4.04
CA THR A 173 -21.45 0.96 -4.99
C THR A 173 -21.20 2.31 -4.31
N GLY A 174 -20.96 2.35 -2.99
CA GLY A 174 -20.71 3.58 -2.23
C GLY A 174 -21.91 4.54 -2.09
N ASN A 175 -23.12 4.14 -2.50
CA ASN A 175 -24.29 5.02 -2.46
C ASN A 175 -25.07 4.87 -1.14
N MET A 176 -24.53 5.45 -0.07
CA MET A 176 -25.06 5.33 1.29
C MET A 176 -26.51 5.84 1.43
N VAL A 177 -26.90 6.88 0.68
CA VAL A 177 -28.25 7.44 0.72
C VAL A 177 -29.28 6.47 0.15
N LYS A 178 -29.00 5.89 -1.03
CA LYS A 178 -29.89 4.88 -1.63
C LYS A 178 -29.92 3.61 -0.78
N ALA A 179 -28.80 3.21 -0.21
CA ALA A 179 -28.72 2.06 0.70
C ALA A 179 -29.68 2.22 1.88
N LYS A 180 -29.58 3.31 2.64
CA LYS A 180 -30.47 3.60 3.78
C LYS A 180 -31.94 3.62 3.37
N ASN A 181 -32.27 4.28 2.26
CA ASN A 181 -33.65 4.34 1.75
C ASN A 181 -34.23 2.97 1.41
N MET A 182 -33.43 2.04 0.88
CA MET A 182 -33.90 0.68 0.61
C MET A 182 -34.01 -0.13 1.90
N LEU A 183 -33.04 -0.02 2.79
CA LEU A 183 -33.06 -0.74 4.07
C LEU A 183 -34.24 -0.32 4.95
N SER A 184 -34.57 0.98 5.04
CA SER A 184 -35.77 1.45 5.73
C SER A 184 -37.07 0.93 5.11
N LYS A 185 -37.10 0.66 3.80
CA LYS A 185 -38.23 -0.05 3.18
C LYS A 185 -38.24 -1.51 3.54
N ALA A 186 -37.08 -2.17 3.60
CA ALA A 186 -36.99 -3.57 3.99
C ALA A 186 -37.52 -3.80 5.41
N GLU A 187 -37.14 -2.93 6.35
CA GLU A 187 -37.56 -2.99 7.76
C GLU A 187 -39.09 -2.95 7.93
N GLN A 188 -39.79 -2.12 7.14
CA GLN A 188 -41.25 -1.99 7.16
C GLN A 188 -42.00 -3.28 6.81
N TYR A 189 -41.34 -4.24 6.14
CA TYR A 189 -41.94 -5.49 5.66
C TYR A 189 -41.32 -6.74 6.32
N SER A 190 -40.44 -6.58 7.32
CA SER A 190 -39.57 -7.67 7.82
C SER A 190 -40.20 -8.66 8.81
N ASP A 191 -41.48 -8.50 9.16
CA ASP A 191 -42.13 -9.21 10.29
C ASP A 191 -42.54 -10.68 10.04
N GLU A 192 -42.45 -11.22 8.81
CA GLU A 192 -43.03 -12.53 8.48
C GLU A 192 -42.02 -13.70 8.35
N SER A 193 -40.75 -13.46 8.01
CA SER A 193 -39.74 -14.52 7.78
C SER A 193 -38.42 -14.32 8.54
N VAL A 194 -38.01 -15.34 9.28
CA VAL A 194 -36.77 -15.35 10.10
C VAL A 194 -35.53 -15.07 9.24
N ASP A 195 -35.39 -15.70 8.08
CA ASP A 195 -34.21 -15.56 7.22
C ASP A 195 -34.10 -14.13 6.66
N VAL A 196 -35.24 -13.51 6.37
CA VAL A 196 -35.32 -12.13 5.87
C VAL A 196 -34.97 -11.14 6.98
N GLY A 197 -35.47 -11.38 8.20
CA GLY A 197 -35.11 -10.59 9.38
C GLY A 197 -33.62 -10.65 9.69
N VAL A 198 -33.00 -11.85 9.69
CA VAL A 198 -31.55 -12.02 9.89
C VAL A 198 -30.77 -11.22 8.85
N HIS A 199 -31.04 -11.45 7.57
CA HIS A 199 -30.29 -10.79 6.50
C HIS A 199 -30.47 -9.26 6.52
N THR A 200 -31.69 -8.76 6.74
CA THR A 200 -31.95 -7.32 6.79
C THR A 200 -31.19 -6.64 7.92
N ASN A 201 -31.23 -7.22 9.13
CA ASN A 201 -30.50 -6.69 10.29
C ASN A 201 -28.98 -6.74 10.07
N LEU A 202 -28.43 -7.81 9.50
CA LEU A 202 -27.00 -7.88 9.17
C LEU A 202 -26.57 -6.84 8.12
N VAL A 203 -27.42 -6.52 7.13
CA VAL A 203 -27.11 -5.44 6.16
C VAL A 203 -27.19 -4.06 6.81
N PHE A 204 -28.10 -3.84 7.77
CA PHE A 204 -28.08 -2.63 8.59
C PHE A 204 -26.81 -2.54 9.45
N ALA A 205 -26.40 -3.62 10.13
CA ALA A 205 -25.16 -3.65 10.88
C ALA A 205 -23.97 -3.27 10.00
N GLN A 206 -23.84 -3.86 8.81
CA GLN A 206 -22.80 -3.50 7.84
C GLN A 206 -22.87 -2.02 7.41
N TYR A 207 -24.07 -1.46 7.24
CA TYR A 207 -24.25 -0.04 6.91
C TYR A 207 -23.73 0.87 8.02
N TYR A 208 -23.98 0.53 9.28
CA TYR A 208 -23.54 1.32 10.43
C TYR A 208 -22.06 1.14 10.75
N ILE A 209 -21.49 -0.07 10.58
CA ILE A 209 -20.04 -0.32 10.65
C ILE A 209 -19.30 0.56 9.64
N LYS A 210 -19.75 0.59 8.37
CA LYS A 210 -19.15 1.44 7.32
C LYS A 210 -19.30 2.95 7.58
N LYS A 211 -20.17 3.34 8.53
CA LYS A 211 -20.37 4.72 8.95
C LYS A 211 -19.69 5.00 10.30
N GLU A 212 -18.89 4.07 10.82
CA GLU A 212 -18.20 4.12 12.12
C GLU A 212 -19.16 4.40 13.29
N SER A 213 -20.41 3.95 13.15
CA SER A 213 -21.48 4.19 14.10
C SER A 213 -21.75 2.90 14.86
N PHE A 214 -20.80 2.48 15.69
CA PHE A 214 -20.75 1.15 16.28
C PHE A 214 -21.91 0.84 17.24
N GLU A 215 -22.39 1.82 18.02
CA GLU A 215 -23.58 1.65 18.88
C GLU A 215 -24.83 1.23 18.09
N ASP A 216 -25.06 1.86 16.93
CA ASP A 216 -26.17 1.48 16.06
C ASP A 216 -25.94 0.08 15.46
N ALA A 217 -24.69 -0.25 15.09
CA ALA A 217 -24.34 -1.57 14.56
C ALA A 217 -24.62 -2.69 15.59
N VAL A 218 -24.23 -2.50 16.86
CA VAL A 218 -24.51 -3.38 17.99
C VAL A 218 -26.01 -3.71 18.06
N ASN A 219 -26.86 -2.68 18.05
CA ASN A 219 -28.31 -2.85 18.11
C ASN A 219 -28.88 -3.75 16.98
N TYR A 220 -28.35 -3.63 15.75
CA TYR A 220 -28.80 -4.47 14.64
C TYR A 220 -28.18 -5.86 14.67
N LEU A 221 -26.94 -6.02 15.13
CA LEU A 221 -26.30 -7.32 15.32
C LEU A 221 -27.05 -8.16 16.37
N GLU A 222 -27.41 -7.57 17.50
CA GLU A 222 -28.21 -8.24 18.54
C GLU A 222 -29.57 -8.72 18.01
N LYS A 223 -30.28 -7.86 17.25
CA LYS A 223 -31.53 -8.23 16.58
C LYS A 223 -31.35 -9.40 15.61
N ALA A 224 -30.25 -9.42 14.85
CA ALA A 224 -29.94 -10.55 13.97
C ALA A 224 -29.66 -11.83 14.77
N LEU A 225 -28.84 -11.75 15.81
CA LEU A 225 -28.43 -12.87 16.66
C LEU A 225 -29.60 -13.52 17.42
N ALA A 226 -30.60 -12.72 17.81
CA ALA A 226 -31.84 -13.21 18.41
C ALA A 226 -32.65 -14.11 17.46
N LEU A 227 -32.53 -13.90 16.14
CA LEU A 227 -33.24 -14.65 15.11
C LEU A 227 -32.47 -15.88 14.61
N ILE A 228 -31.14 -15.87 14.68
CA ILE A 228 -30.29 -16.99 14.25
C ILE A 228 -30.49 -18.19 15.19
N LYS A 229 -30.84 -19.36 14.62
CA LYS A 229 -31.12 -20.58 15.40
C LYS A 229 -29.93 -21.49 15.58
N LYS A 230 -29.03 -21.57 14.60
CA LYS A 230 -27.87 -22.46 14.64
C LYS A 230 -26.71 -21.75 15.31
N ASN A 231 -26.07 -22.41 16.27
CA ASN A 231 -24.94 -21.84 17.01
C ASN A 231 -23.73 -21.54 16.11
N ASN A 232 -23.42 -22.41 15.14
CA ASN A 232 -22.31 -22.17 14.21
C ASN A 232 -22.51 -20.87 13.41
N ASP A 233 -23.75 -20.59 12.99
CA ASP A 233 -24.07 -19.39 12.20
C ASP A 233 -24.05 -18.10 13.07
N LYS A 234 -23.95 -18.24 14.41
CA LYS A 234 -23.82 -17.09 15.34
C LYS A 234 -22.37 -16.68 15.57
N ALA A 235 -21.40 -17.55 15.34
CA ALA A 235 -20.01 -17.34 15.74
C ALA A 235 -19.42 -16.06 15.16
N ARG A 236 -19.45 -15.91 13.82
CA ARG A 236 -18.91 -14.72 13.15
C ARG A 236 -19.69 -13.43 13.51
N PRO A 237 -21.04 -13.40 13.49
CA PRO A 237 -21.76 -12.20 13.94
C PRO A 237 -21.54 -11.84 15.41
N LEU A 238 -21.33 -12.81 16.31
CA LEU A 238 -20.96 -12.55 17.71
C LEU A 238 -19.56 -11.96 17.82
N PHE A 239 -18.60 -12.45 17.04
CA PHE A 239 -17.25 -11.89 17.00
C PHE A 239 -17.28 -10.42 16.55
N ILE A 240 -18.01 -10.13 15.48
CA ILE A 240 -18.20 -8.75 14.98
C ILE A 240 -18.92 -7.88 16.02
N LEU A 241 -19.90 -8.45 16.74
CA LEU A 241 -20.57 -7.75 17.85
C LEU A 241 -19.56 -7.37 18.94
N ALA A 242 -18.69 -8.29 19.35
CA ALA A 242 -17.65 -8.02 20.34
C ALA A 242 -16.68 -6.93 19.87
N GLN A 243 -16.24 -6.97 18.60
CA GLN A 243 -15.43 -5.89 18.02
C GLN A 243 -16.17 -4.55 18.03
N CYS A 244 -17.45 -4.51 17.64
CA CYS A 244 -18.24 -3.28 17.68
C CYS A 244 -18.45 -2.75 19.11
N LEU A 245 -18.59 -3.63 20.11
CA LEU A 245 -18.68 -3.24 21.52
C LEU A 245 -17.38 -2.59 22.00
N ARG A 246 -16.24 -3.19 21.65
CA ARG A 246 -14.91 -2.63 21.92
C ARG A 246 -14.75 -1.24 21.31
N GLU A 247 -15.04 -1.10 20.01
CA GLU A 247 -14.94 0.21 19.34
C GLU A 247 -15.95 1.26 19.87
N SER A 248 -17.03 0.82 20.52
CA SER A 248 -17.97 1.71 21.21
C SER A 248 -17.54 2.10 22.64
N GLY A 249 -16.46 1.51 23.15
CA GLY A 249 -15.95 1.72 24.51
C GLY A 249 -16.66 0.90 25.60
N ASP A 250 -17.42 -0.14 25.23
CA ASP A 250 -18.02 -1.09 26.18
C ASP A 250 -17.11 -2.33 26.32
N SER A 251 -16.01 -2.15 27.05
CA SER A 251 -14.95 -3.15 27.19
C SER A 251 -15.42 -4.38 27.99
N GLU A 252 -16.23 -4.21 29.04
CA GLU A 252 -16.86 -5.32 29.77
C GLU A 252 -17.76 -6.17 28.86
N GLY A 253 -18.67 -5.53 28.10
CA GLY A 253 -19.55 -6.22 27.16
C GLY A 253 -18.79 -6.92 26.02
N ALA A 254 -17.71 -6.31 25.54
CA ALA A 254 -16.84 -6.90 24.52
C ALA A 254 -16.13 -8.16 25.02
N ILE A 255 -15.52 -8.11 26.22
CA ILE A 255 -14.84 -9.25 26.86
C ILE A 255 -15.79 -10.43 27.04
N GLU A 256 -17.00 -10.18 27.57
CA GLU A 256 -18.01 -11.23 27.74
C GLU A 256 -18.42 -11.83 26.38
N THR A 257 -18.59 -11.00 25.37
CA THR A 257 -19.02 -11.45 24.03
C THR A 257 -17.92 -12.25 23.33
N PHE A 258 -16.65 -11.85 23.41
CA PHE A 258 -15.52 -12.63 22.89
C PHE A 258 -15.43 -14.00 23.57
N LYS A 259 -15.59 -14.04 24.89
CA LYS A 259 -15.64 -15.31 25.63
C LYS A 259 -16.78 -16.21 25.15
N MET A 260 -17.96 -15.66 24.88
CA MET A 260 -19.06 -16.43 24.29
C MET A 260 -18.70 -17.03 22.92
N VAL A 261 -17.85 -16.38 22.12
CA VAL A 261 -17.38 -16.92 20.83
C VAL A 261 -16.38 -18.05 21.04
N ALA A 262 -15.44 -17.90 21.98
CA ALA A 262 -14.48 -18.94 22.33
C ALA A 262 -15.15 -20.21 22.88
N ASP A 263 -16.21 -20.05 23.68
CA ASP A 263 -16.99 -21.17 24.23
C ASP A 263 -17.89 -21.88 23.19
N LEU A 264 -18.10 -21.27 22.02
CA LEU A 264 -18.88 -21.87 20.93
C LEU A 264 -18.03 -22.87 20.13
N ARG A 265 -18.71 -23.85 19.52
CA ARG A 265 -18.04 -24.74 18.56
C ARG A 265 -17.76 -23.99 17.26
N THR A 266 -16.57 -23.41 17.14
CA THR A 266 -16.11 -22.57 16.04
C THR A 266 -14.89 -23.17 15.33
N PRO A 267 -14.48 -22.66 14.15
CA PRO A 267 -13.14 -22.91 13.63
C PRO A 267 -12.08 -22.44 14.63
N TYR A 268 -10.99 -23.19 14.78
CA TYR A 268 -9.98 -22.93 15.80
C TYR A 268 -9.38 -21.52 15.73
N GLU A 269 -9.14 -21.00 14.52
CA GLU A 269 -8.64 -19.64 14.34
C GLU A 269 -9.58 -18.59 14.96
N LEU A 270 -10.90 -18.75 14.83
CA LEU A 270 -11.86 -17.81 15.43
C LEU A 270 -11.89 -17.93 16.95
N GLU A 271 -11.74 -19.15 17.49
CA GLU A 271 -11.59 -19.39 18.93
C GLU A 271 -10.32 -18.69 19.47
N PHE A 272 -9.19 -18.95 18.83
CA PHE A 272 -7.90 -18.33 19.14
C PHE A 272 -7.99 -16.80 19.14
N GLN A 273 -8.50 -16.23 18.05
CA GLN A 273 -8.64 -14.78 17.91
C GLN A 273 -9.63 -14.19 18.91
N SER A 274 -10.66 -14.94 19.31
CA SER A 274 -11.57 -14.47 20.36
C SER A 274 -10.85 -14.32 21.70
N ASN A 275 -9.98 -15.27 22.06
CA ASN A 275 -9.19 -15.20 23.29
C ASN A 275 -8.15 -14.07 23.23
N ILE A 276 -7.46 -13.90 22.09
CA ILE A 276 -6.50 -12.79 21.90
C ILE A 276 -7.21 -11.44 21.98
N GLN A 277 -8.32 -11.26 21.25
CA GLN A 277 -9.05 -10.00 21.25
C GLN A 277 -9.67 -9.70 22.62
N GLN A 278 -10.09 -10.73 23.37
CA GLN A 278 -10.50 -10.59 24.76
C GLN A 278 -9.38 -10.01 25.62
N ALA A 279 -8.15 -10.52 25.49
CA ALA A 279 -6.99 -9.99 26.21
C ALA A 279 -6.67 -8.56 25.78
N MET A 280 -6.72 -8.28 24.47
CA MET A 280 -6.48 -6.95 23.90
C MET A 280 -7.55 -5.92 24.28
N THR A 281 -8.74 -6.33 24.73
CA THR A 281 -9.80 -5.42 25.19
C THR A 281 -9.69 -5.07 26.68
N TYR A 282 -8.74 -5.68 27.40
CA TYR A 282 -8.56 -5.43 28.82
C TYR A 282 -8.14 -3.98 29.08
N GLU A 283 -8.86 -3.35 30.01
CA GLU A 283 -8.48 -2.07 30.59
C GLU A 283 -8.30 -2.22 32.09
N ARG A 284 -7.19 -1.71 32.62
CA ARG A 284 -6.88 -1.81 34.06
C ARG A 284 -7.94 -1.16 34.95
N ARG A 285 -8.65 -0.15 34.44
CA ARG A 285 -9.69 0.56 35.20
C ARG A 285 -10.91 -0.31 35.50
N GLU A 286 -11.16 -1.32 34.69
CA GLU A 286 -12.38 -2.11 34.72
C GLU A 286 -12.19 -3.52 35.29
N GLY A 287 -10.96 -4.00 35.50
CA GLY A 287 -10.73 -5.38 35.92
C GLY A 287 -9.37 -5.71 36.53
N ASN A 288 -9.15 -7.01 36.74
CA ASN A 288 -7.87 -7.62 37.15
C ASN A 288 -7.29 -8.38 35.95
N SER A 289 -5.98 -8.26 35.71
CA SER A 289 -5.27 -8.92 34.61
C SER A 289 -5.00 -10.40 34.85
N ASP A 290 -4.97 -10.87 36.10
CA ASP A 290 -4.61 -12.27 36.43
C ASP A 290 -5.37 -13.33 35.60
N PRO A 291 -6.71 -13.27 35.41
CA PRO A 291 -7.43 -14.28 34.62
C PRO A 291 -7.12 -14.23 33.13
N ILE A 292 -6.68 -13.07 32.62
CA ILE A 292 -6.29 -12.90 31.22
C ILE A 292 -4.88 -13.44 31.01
N ILE A 293 -3.96 -13.16 31.94
CA ILE A 293 -2.62 -13.72 31.92
C ILE A 293 -2.69 -15.25 32.01
N GLU A 294 -3.48 -15.81 32.93
CA GLU A 294 -3.68 -17.27 33.05
C GLU A 294 -4.21 -17.87 31.73
N LEU A 295 -5.17 -17.22 31.08
CA LEU A 295 -5.67 -17.63 29.76
C LEU A 295 -4.56 -17.63 28.70
N LEU A 296 -3.75 -16.57 28.62
CA LEU A 296 -2.67 -16.46 27.63
C LEU A 296 -1.53 -17.45 27.91
N GLU A 297 -1.20 -17.69 29.17
CA GLU A 297 -0.22 -18.72 29.57
C GLU A 297 -0.71 -20.13 29.22
N GLU A 298 -1.98 -20.46 29.46
CA GLU A 298 -2.58 -21.72 29.01
C GLU A 298 -2.52 -21.85 27.48
N MET A 299 -2.69 -20.75 26.74
CA MET A 299 -2.55 -20.74 25.29
C MET A 299 -1.10 -20.98 24.85
N LEU A 300 -0.09 -20.48 25.56
CA LEU A 300 1.32 -20.77 25.28
C LEU A 300 1.67 -22.25 25.45
N GLU A 301 0.98 -22.96 26.36
CA GLU A 301 1.20 -24.39 26.60
C GLU A 301 0.49 -25.32 25.59
N ASP A 302 -0.48 -24.82 24.82
CA ASP A 302 -1.22 -25.63 23.83
C ASP A 302 -0.43 -25.77 22.52
N ASP A 303 -0.04 -27.00 22.18
CA ASP A 303 0.65 -27.35 20.92
C ASP A 303 -0.07 -26.85 19.65
N LYS A 304 -1.38 -26.55 19.72
CA LYS A 304 -2.11 -25.97 18.57
C LYS A 304 -1.73 -24.52 18.27
N ASN A 305 -1.12 -23.82 19.22
CA ASN A 305 -0.75 -22.40 19.12
C ASN A 305 0.68 -22.17 18.64
N THR A 306 1.40 -23.20 18.21
CA THR A 306 2.82 -23.05 17.81
C THR A 306 3.01 -22.02 16.70
N GLU A 307 2.04 -21.87 15.79
CA GLU A 307 2.08 -20.90 14.69
C GLU A 307 1.61 -19.49 15.11
N TYR A 308 1.12 -19.33 16.35
CA TYR A 308 0.54 -18.09 16.86
C TYR A 308 1.21 -17.56 18.15
N LEU A 309 2.38 -18.10 18.49
CA LEU A 309 3.11 -17.70 19.71
C LEU A 309 3.41 -16.20 19.72
N ASP A 310 3.75 -15.62 18.56
CA ASP A 310 4.00 -14.18 18.41
C ASP A 310 2.80 -13.33 18.87
N GLN A 311 1.60 -13.69 18.43
CA GLN A 311 0.37 -13.02 18.84
C GLN A 311 0.08 -13.15 20.33
N ILE A 312 0.38 -14.31 20.94
CA ILE A 312 0.19 -14.51 22.38
C ILE A 312 1.18 -13.66 23.18
N TYR A 313 2.47 -13.64 22.81
CA TYR A 313 3.47 -12.81 23.47
C TYR A 313 3.17 -11.31 23.31
N TYR A 314 2.70 -10.90 22.13
CA TYR A 314 2.24 -9.53 21.92
C TYR A 314 1.05 -9.18 22.82
N ALA A 315 0.05 -10.05 22.94
CA ALA A 315 -1.09 -9.81 23.83
C ALA A 315 -0.66 -9.75 25.31
N LEU A 316 0.26 -10.62 25.75
CA LEU A 316 0.86 -10.55 27.08
C LEU A 316 1.58 -9.23 27.31
N ALA A 317 2.33 -8.75 26.30
CA ALA A 317 3.03 -7.48 26.38
C ALA A 317 2.06 -6.31 26.55
N GLU A 318 0.98 -6.25 25.77
CA GLU A 318 -0.01 -5.17 25.88
C GLU A 318 -0.71 -5.17 27.25
N VAL A 319 -1.04 -6.35 27.78
CA VAL A 319 -1.57 -6.49 29.15
C VAL A 319 -0.55 -5.99 30.19
N ALA A 320 0.74 -6.33 30.03
CA ALA A 320 1.81 -5.85 30.92
C ALA A 320 2.00 -4.32 30.84
N LEU A 321 1.93 -3.74 29.64
CA LEU A 321 2.03 -2.30 29.41
C LEU A 321 0.85 -1.55 30.06
N GLU A 322 -0.36 -2.08 29.92
CA GLU A 322 -1.58 -1.53 30.56
C GLU A 322 -1.50 -1.59 32.10
N ASP A 323 -0.90 -2.66 32.64
CA ASP A 323 -0.59 -2.80 34.07
C ASP A 323 0.58 -1.92 34.54
N ARG A 324 1.20 -1.14 33.65
CA ARG A 324 2.38 -0.28 33.86
C ARG A 324 3.66 -1.05 34.19
N LYS A 325 3.78 -2.27 33.71
CA LYS A 325 5.00 -3.09 33.79
C LYS A 325 5.80 -2.96 32.49
N ARG A 326 6.33 -1.75 32.25
CA ARG A 326 6.94 -1.39 30.95
C ARG A 326 8.10 -2.30 30.54
N SER A 327 9.02 -2.61 31.46
CA SER A 327 10.16 -3.48 31.17
C SER A 327 9.73 -4.89 30.76
N GLU A 328 8.77 -5.47 31.48
CA GLU A 328 8.20 -6.78 31.16
C GLU A 328 7.49 -6.76 29.80
N GLY A 329 6.78 -5.66 29.48
CA GLY A 329 6.16 -5.47 28.18
C GLY A 329 7.18 -5.44 27.03
N ILE A 330 8.32 -4.75 27.20
CA ILE A 330 9.39 -4.72 26.19
C ILE A 330 9.98 -6.13 25.98
N ASP A 331 10.33 -6.83 27.06
CA ASP A 331 10.88 -8.20 26.99
C ASP A 331 9.92 -9.17 26.26
N LEU A 332 8.61 -9.03 26.51
CA LEU A 332 7.58 -9.83 25.85
C LEU A 332 7.41 -9.47 24.37
N LEU A 333 7.53 -8.19 23.98
CA LEU A 333 7.51 -7.76 22.58
C LEU A 333 8.74 -8.25 21.82
N GLU A 334 9.93 -8.19 22.43
CA GLU A 334 11.15 -8.76 21.85
C GLU A 334 11.00 -10.28 21.67
N THR A 335 10.38 -10.95 22.63
CA THR A 335 10.06 -12.39 22.52
C THR A 335 9.07 -12.65 21.38
N SER A 336 8.03 -11.81 21.23
CA SER A 336 7.07 -11.87 20.12
C SER A 336 7.78 -11.79 18.76
N VAL A 337 8.69 -10.83 18.60
CA VAL A 337 9.52 -10.68 17.39
C VAL A 337 10.37 -11.93 17.16
N PHE A 338 10.99 -12.47 18.20
CA PHE A 338 11.90 -13.62 18.11
C PHE A 338 11.19 -14.92 17.69
N VAL A 339 9.96 -15.15 18.17
CA VAL A 339 9.22 -16.39 17.88
C VAL A 339 8.36 -16.31 16.61
N SER A 340 8.24 -15.14 15.98
CA SER A 340 7.40 -14.95 14.81
C SER A 340 7.93 -15.79 13.63
N ASP A 341 7.05 -16.62 13.04
CA ASP A 341 7.35 -17.46 11.89
C ASP A 341 6.34 -17.18 10.76
N GLY A 342 6.76 -16.42 9.75
CA GLY A 342 5.98 -16.16 8.53
C GLY A 342 4.84 -15.15 8.65
N ASN A 343 4.50 -14.63 9.84
CA ASN A 343 3.44 -13.64 10.03
C ASN A 343 3.97 -12.19 9.94
N SER A 344 4.16 -11.70 8.71
CA SER A 344 4.70 -10.35 8.48
C SER A 344 3.86 -9.24 9.15
N ARG A 345 2.53 -9.36 9.15
CA ARG A 345 1.65 -8.33 9.74
C ARG A 345 1.86 -8.23 11.26
N GLN A 346 1.91 -9.36 11.97
CA GLN A 346 2.14 -9.36 13.41
C GLN A 346 3.56 -8.90 13.77
N LEU A 347 4.55 -9.31 12.98
CA LEU A 347 5.93 -8.87 13.14
C LEU A 347 6.06 -7.35 12.99
N GLY A 348 5.44 -6.77 11.96
CA GLY A 348 5.38 -5.32 11.74
C GLY A 348 4.77 -4.57 12.92
N LYS A 349 3.69 -5.09 13.53
CA LYS A 349 3.10 -4.49 14.75
C LYS A 349 4.03 -4.55 15.94
N SER A 350 4.67 -5.69 16.17
CA SER A 350 5.57 -5.86 17.32
C SER A 350 6.76 -4.90 17.22
N TYR A 351 7.33 -4.75 16.02
CA TYR A 351 8.37 -3.74 15.76
C TYR A 351 7.87 -2.31 15.92
N LEU A 352 6.71 -1.99 15.36
CA LEU A 352 6.14 -0.65 15.51
C LEU A 352 5.91 -0.30 16.98
N ARG A 353 5.41 -1.25 17.77
CA ARG A 353 5.18 -1.06 19.19
C ARG A 353 6.49 -0.86 19.97
N LEU A 354 7.52 -1.66 19.69
CA LEU A 354 8.85 -1.46 20.26
C LEU A 354 9.42 -0.09 19.88
N ALA A 355 9.28 0.31 18.61
CA ALA A 355 9.74 1.61 18.13
C ALA A 355 9.05 2.76 18.88
N ASP A 356 7.72 2.70 19.03
CA ASP A 356 6.94 3.69 19.78
C ASP A 356 7.41 3.77 21.25
N LEU A 357 7.65 2.63 21.91
CA LEU A 357 8.12 2.59 23.30
C LEU A 357 9.53 3.18 23.44
N HIS A 358 10.45 2.83 22.55
CA HIS A 358 11.80 3.41 22.57
C HIS A 358 11.79 4.90 22.21
N MET A 359 10.88 5.34 21.34
CA MET A 359 10.68 6.74 21.00
C MET A 359 10.16 7.55 22.20
N GLU A 360 9.20 7.01 22.94
CA GLU A 360 8.71 7.60 24.20
C GLU A 360 9.82 7.70 25.26
N ASP A 361 10.72 6.72 25.31
CA ASP A 361 11.86 6.71 26.24
C ASP A 361 13.06 7.53 25.71
N LEU A 362 12.90 8.25 24.60
CA LEU A 362 13.93 9.08 23.93
C LEU A 362 15.18 8.28 23.50
N HIS A 363 15.06 6.96 23.33
CA HIS A 363 16.11 6.09 22.79
C HIS A 363 16.04 6.06 21.27
N TYR A 364 16.39 7.19 20.64
CA TYR A 364 16.17 7.43 19.20
C TYR A 364 16.86 6.45 18.26
N GLU A 365 18.07 6.00 18.58
CA GLU A 365 18.78 5.01 17.75
C GLU A 365 18.04 3.66 17.70
N THR A 366 17.66 3.15 18.87
CA THR A 366 16.89 1.91 18.98
C THR A 366 15.51 2.06 18.35
N ALA A 367 14.86 3.21 18.57
CA ALA A 367 13.58 3.52 17.95
C ALA A 367 13.67 3.52 16.42
N GLN A 368 14.71 4.14 15.83
CA GLN A 368 14.93 4.14 14.39
C GLN A 368 15.09 2.70 13.86
N ALA A 369 15.94 1.88 14.49
CA ALA A 369 16.17 0.51 14.05
C ALA A 369 14.86 -0.32 14.01
N TYR A 370 13.99 -0.10 15.00
CA TYR A 370 12.68 -0.76 15.03
C TYR A 370 11.68 -0.16 14.05
N TYR A 371 11.66 1.16 13.81
CA TYR A 371 10.83 1.76 12.76
C TYR A 371 11.23 1.28 11.37
N ASP A 372 12.52 1.23 11.08
CA ASP A 372 13.05 0.71 9.81
C ASP A 372 12.63 -0.76 9.60
N SER A 373 12.72 -1.56 10.66
CA SER A 373 12.26 -2.96 10.64
C SER A 373 10.74 -3.07 10.48
N ALA A 374 9.97 -2.19 11.13
CA ALA A 374 8.52 -2.13 11.01
C ALA A 374 8.10 -1.82 9.56
N LEU A 375 8.74 -0.84 8.89
CA LEU A 375 8.43 -0.45 7.52
C LEU A 375 8.60 -1.58 6.49
N VAL A 376 9.50 -2.54 6.76
CA VAL A 376 9.68 -3.73 5.91
C VAL A 376 8.47 -4.67 5.98
N HIS A 377 7.81 -4.72 7.13
CA HIS A 377 6.80 -5.73 7.46
C HIS A 377 5.37 -5.19 7.53
N LEU A 378 5.20 -3.88 7.67
CA LEU A 378 3.91 -3.20 7.67
C LEU A 378 3.22 -3.32 6.31
N PRO A 379 1.92 -3.59 6.28
CA PRO A 379 1.20 -3.67 5.02
C PRO A 379 0.98 -2.27 4.43
N GLU A 380 0.90 -2.17 3.11
CA GLU A 380 0.76 -0.88 2.39
C GLU A 380 -0.52 -0.10 2.75
N ASP A 381 -1.54 -0.80 3.24
CA ASP A 381 -2.82 -0.25 3.67
C ASP A 381 -2.84 0.25 5.12
N ASN A 382 -1.70 0.21 5.83
CA ASN A 382 -1.63 0.68 7.21
C ASN A 382 -1.71 2.22 7.30
N ASP A 383 -2.65 2.73 8.09
CA ASP A 383 -2.86 4.18 8.27
C ASP A 383 -1.62 4.94 8.77
N ARG A 384 -0.76 4.30 9.57
CA ARG A 384 0.44 4.92 10.15
C ARG A 384 1.68 4.82 9.27
N ILE A 385 1.61 4.21 8.08
CA ILE A 385 2.82 3.96 7.27
C ILE A 385 3.53 5.25 6.86
N GLU A 386 2.79 6.31 6.54
CA GLU A 386 3.33 7.63 6.20
C GLU A 386 4.00 8.29 7.42
N ASP A 387 3.32 8.26 8.57
CA ASP A 387 3.86 8.80 9.82
C ASP A 387 5.16 8.10 10.23
N VAL A 388 5.18 6.76 10.18
CA VAL A 388 6.35 5.95 10.51
C VAL A 388 7.51 6.20 9.54
N THR A 389 7.20 6.37 8.24
CA THR A 389 8.23 6.70 7.23
C THR A 389 8.86 8.06 7.51
N ASN A 390 8.04 9.06 7.83
CA ASN A 390 8.52 10.40 8.17
C ASN A 390 9.35 10.39 9.47
N LEU A 391 8.89 9.67 10.49
CA LEU A 391 9.62 9.49 11.76
C LEU A 391 10.98 8.81 11.53
N ALA A 392 11.01 7.68 10.81
CA ALA A 392 12.25 6.98 10.48
C ALA A 392 13.23 7.87 9.71
N SER A 393 12.74 8.63 8.72
CA SER A 393 13.56 9.59 7.97
C SER A 393 14.11 10.71 8.86
N ASN A 394 13.28 11.27 9.74
CA ASN A 394 13.71 12.33 10.66
C ASN A 394 14.76 11.83 11.66
N LEU A 395 14.59 10.60 12.17
CA LEU A 395 15.54 9.96 13.08
C LEU A 395 16.85 9.58 12.38
N THR A 396 16.82 9.29 11.08
CA THR A 396 18.02 8.90 10.32
C THR A 396 19.11 9.96 10.40
N ASP A 397 18.78 11.23 10.15
CA ASP A 397 19.76 12.32 10.20
C ASP A 397 20.31 12.52 11.62
N LEU A 398 19.44 12.45 12.63
CA LEU A 398 19.85 12.56 14.03
C LEU A 398 20.81 11.43 14.41
N VAL A 399 20.45 10.17 14.12
CA VAL A 399 21.24 8.99 14.49
C VAL A 399 22.57 8.97 13.76
N VAL A 400 22.64 9.45 12.51
CA VAL A 400 23.91 9.66 11.82
C VAL A 400 24.82 10.61 12.62
N ASN A 401 24.27 11.74 13.07
CA ASN A 401 25.05 12.69 13.88
C ASN A 401 25.45 12.11 15.24
N LEU A 402 24.55 11.39 15.92
CA LEU A 402 24.85 10.74 17.20
C LEU A 402 25.94 9.68 17.09
N ARG A 403 25.91 8.86 16.02
CA ARG A 403 26.96 7.87 15.74
C ARG A 403 28.30 8.53 15.44
N ILE A 404 28.31 9.64 14.71
CA ILE A 404 29.55 10.42 14.51
C ILE A 404 30.08 10.91 15.86
N ILE A 405 29.22 11.41 16.74
CA ILE A 405 29.62 11.86 18.08
C ILE A 405 30.23 10.70 18.87
N GLU A 406 29.53 9.57 18.98
CA GLU A 406 30.00 8.39 19.72
C GLU A 406 31.32 7.83 19.15
N GLU A 407 31.42 7.72 17.82
CA GLU A 407 32.61 7.21 17.14
C GLU A 407 33.81 8.13 17.37
N GLN A 408 33.65 9.43 17.12
CA GLN A 408 34.75 10.38 17.28
C GLN A 408 35.16 10.54 18.74
N ASP A 409 34.23 10.52 19.69
CA ASP A 409 34.53 10.53 21.11
C ASP A 409 35.33 9.31 21.54
N SER A 410 34.93 8.12 21.08
CA SER A 410 35.66 6.87 21.33
C SER A 410 37.09 6.92 20.77
N LEU A 411 37.25 7.41 19.53
CA LEU A 411 38.56 7.58 18.89
C LEU A 411 39.44 8.59 19.64
N MET A 412 38.85 9.67 20.15
CA MET A 412 39.56 10.71 20.89
C MET A 412 39.97 10.24 22.29
N GLU A 413 39.11 9.48 22.98
CA GLU A 413 39.43 8.84 24.26
C GLU A 413 40.61 7.87 24.09
N LEU A 414 40.61 7.07 23.01
CA LEU A 414 41.76 6.22 22.67
C LEU A 414 43.04 7.03 22.46
N CYS A 415 42.96 8.20 21.81
CA CYS A 415 44.12 9.06 21.58
C CYS A 415 44.66 9.75 22.84
N ASP A 416 43.84 9.95 23.86
CA ASP A 416 44.25 10.56 25.13
C ASP A 416 44.95 9.56 26.08
N LEU A 417 44.88 8.25 25.78
CA LEU A 417 45.68 7.22 26.45
C LEU A 417 47.19 7.36 26.16
N SER A 418 48.02 6.83 27.07
CA SER A 418 49.46 6.73 26.81
C SER A 418 49.73 5.78 25.65
N ASP A 419 50.81 5.98 24.89
CA ASP A 419 51.14 5.13 23.73
C ASP A 419 51.20 3.63 24.09
N ASP A 420 51.71 3.30 25.28
CA ASP A 420 51.80 1.92 25.78
C ASP A 420 50.42 1.35 26.17
N ASP A 421 49.52 2.18 26.71
CA ASP A 421 48.17 1.74 27.10
C ASP A 421 47.25 1.63 25.87
N ARG A 422 47.33 2.58 24.93
CA ARG A 422 46.61 2.55 23.66
C ARG A 422 46.96 1.31 22.84
N ARG A 423 48.25 0.99 22.72
CA ARG A 423 48.70 -0.23 22.03
C ARG A 423 48.17 -1.49 22.71
N ARG A 424 48.24 -1.57 24.05
CA ARG A 424 47.72 -2.73 24.81
C ARG A 424 46.22 -2.91 24.62
N LEU A 425 45.45 -1.83 24.55
CA LEU A 425 44.00 -1.90 24.34
C LEU A 425 43.68 -2.40 22.92
N ILE A 426 44.36 -1.88 21.90
CA ILE A 426 44.16 -2.31 20.50
C ILE A 426 44.64 -3.75 20.28
N GLU A 427 45.75 -4.16 20.91
CA GLU A 427 46.17 -5.56 20.91
C GLU A 427 45.10 -6.47 21.52
N GLY A 428 44.49 -6.07 22.65
CA GLY A 428 43.37 -6.79 23.26
C GLY A 428 42.14 -6.86 22.34
N LEU A 429 41.73 -5.75 21.74
CA LEU A 429 40.63 -5.72 20.77
C LEU A 429 40.90 -6.62 19.55
N TRP A 430 42.14 -6.60 19.05
CA TRP A 430 42.54 -7.43 17.93
C TRP A 430 42.51 -8.91 18.31
N GLU A 431 43.02 -9.28 19.49
CA GLU A 431 42.89 -10.65 20.03
C GLU A 431 41.42 -11.06 20.18
N ASP A 432 40.57 -10.19 20.72
CA ASP A 432 39.14 -10.43 20.84
C ASP A 432 38.49 -10.65 19.47
N MET A 433 38.82 -9.85 18.45
CA MET A 433 38.34 -10.04 17.08
C MET A 433 38.77 -11.37 16.47
N VAL A 434 40.02 -11.80 16.72
CA VAL A 434 40.51 -13.11 16.29
C VAL A 434 39.72 -14.22 16.99
N ASP A 435 39.57 -14.16 18.30
CA ASP A 435 38.82 -15.13 19.09
C ASP A 435 37.33 -15.17 18.67
N ASP A 436 36.75 -14.03 18.30
CA ASP A 436 35.36 -13.93 17.83
C ASP A 436 35.18 -14.54 16.43
N LEU A 437 36.14 -14.31 15.52
CA LEU A 437 36.18 -14.96 14.21
C LEU A 437 36.38 -16.48 14.34
N GLU A 438 37.27 -16.92 15.22
CA GLU A 438 37.51 -18.33 15.49
C GLU A 438 36.27 -19.00 16.11
N ARG A 439 35.59 -18.34 17.05
CA ARG A 439 34.31 -18.83 17.61
C ARG A 439 33.22 -18.90 16.54
N LYS A 440 33.01 -17.84 15.76
CA LYS A 440 32.04 -17.84 14.65
C LYS A 440 32.33 -18.95 13.64
N LYS A 441 33.60 -19.22 13.37
CA LYS A 441 34.04 -20.34 12.53
C LYS A 441 33.72 -21.69 13.17
N ALA A 442 34.03 -21.88 14.45
CA ALA A 442 33.75 -23.12 15.19
C ALA A 442 32.25 -23.40 15.34
N ASP A 443 31.44 -22.40 15.69
CA ASP A 443 29.98 -22.51 15.81
C ASP A 443 29.35 -22.86 14.47
N ARG A 444 29.85 -22.25 13.39
CA ARG A 444 29.42 -22.59 12.04
C ARG A 444 29.84 -24.02 11.65
N GLU A 445 31.08 -24.42 11.90
CA GLU A 445 31.55 -25.79 11.66
C GLU A 445 30.71 -26.82 12.44
N ALA A 446 30.38 -26.52 13.70
CA ALA A 446 29.50 -27.34 14.53
C ALA A 446 28.05 -27.38 13.99
N ALA A 447 27.51 -26.24 13.54
CA ALA A 447 26.19 -26.17 12.91
C ALA A 447 26.15 -26.96 11.58
N ILE A 448 27.23 -26.91 10.80
CA ILE A 448 27.40 -27.71 9.58
C ILE A 448 27.47 -29.19 9.93
N GLU A 449 28.27 -29.58 10.92
CA GLU A 449 28.38 -30.97 11.37
C GLU A 449 27.04 -31.50 11.86
N ALA A 450 26.29 -30.70 12.63
CA ALA A 450 24.94 -31.02 13.07
C ALA A 450 23.96 -31.14 11.89
N ALA A 451 24.01 -30.23 10.91
CA ALA A 451 23.16 -30.28 9.72
C ALA A 451 23.47 -31.49 8.80
N VAL A 452 24.74 -31.84 8.65
CA VAL A 452 25.19 -33.04 7.92
C VAL A 452 24.78 -34.31 8.66
N LEU A 453 24.89 -34.33 10.00
CA LEU A 453 24.44 -35.44 10.84
C LEU A 453 22.91 -35.62 10.75
N ALA A 454 22.15 -34.51 10.79
CA ALA A 454 20.69 -34.49 10.65
C ALA A 454 20.23 -34.93 9.25
N ALA A 455 20.99 -34.58 8.20
CA ALA A 455 20.71 -35.03 6.83
C ALA A 455 20.92 -36.56 6.65
N GLY A 456 21.71 -37.19 7.52
CA GLY A 456 21.96 -38.63 7.54
C GLY A 456 22.64 -39.18 6.28
N THR A 457 22.75 -40.51 6.15
CA THR A 457 23.33 -41.17 4.97
C THR A 457 22.34 -41.36 3.82
N ALA A 458 21.26 -40.56 3.79
CA ALA A 458 20.22 -40.68 2.77
C ALA A 458 20.79 -40.33 1.38
N GLY A 459 20.79 -41.33 0.50
CA GLY A 459 21.34 -41.19 -0.86
C GLY A 459 22.87 -41.21 -0.96
N ALA A 460 23.57 -41.78 0.03
CA ALA A 460 25.01 -42.00 -0.05
C ALA A 460 25.38 -42.80 -1.33
N GLY A 461 26.18 -42.18 -2.22
CA GLY A 461 26.57 -42.74 -3.52
C GLY A 461 25.68 -42.35 -4.70
N MET A 462 24.57 -41.65 -4.47
CA MET A 462 23.70 -41.09 -5.52
C MET A 462 24.22 -39.73 -6.02
N PHE A 463 23.73 -39.29 -7.18
CA PHE A 463 24.00 -37.96 -7.73
C PHE A 463 23.62 -36.87 -6.69
N TRP A 464 24.43 -35.81 -6.60
CA TRP A 464 24.46 -34.86 -5.47
C TRP A 464 23.11 -34.27 -5.01
N PRO A 465 22.09 -34.01 -5.85
CA PRO A 465 20.80 -33.47 -5.38
C PRO A 465 20.02 -34.45 -4.49
N TYR A 466 20.34 -35.75 -4.60
CA TYR A 466 19.68 -36.83 -3.86
C TYR A 466 20.53 -37.33 -2.69
N ASN A 467 21.72 -36.78 -2.50
CA ASN A 467 22.59 -37.09 -1.36
C ASN A 467 22.50 -35.92 -0.37
N GLY A 468 21.87 -36.18 0.78
CA GLY A 468 21.64 -35.16 1.81
C GLY A 468 22.92 -34.46 2.24
N ALA A 469 24.01 -35.22 2.44
CA ALA A 469 25.30 -34.69 2.84
C ALA A 469 25.95 -33.82 1.75
N LEU A 470 25.91 -34.24 0.47
CA LEU A 470 26.45 -33.44 -0.63
C LEU A 470 25.61 -32.19 -0.92
N ARG A 471 24.30 -32.23 -0.67
CA ARG A 471 23.44 -31.06 -0.84
C ARG A 471 23.70 -30.01 0.23
N VAL A 472 23.78 -30.42 1.50
CA VAL A 472 24.15 -29.52 2.60
C VAL A 472 25.55 -28.96 2.37
N SER A 473 26.55 -29.81 2.09
CA SER A 473 27.92 -29.34 1.80
C SER A 473 27.99 -28.45 0.54
N GLY A 474 27.23 -28.75 -0.51
CA GLY A 474 27.20 -27.93 -1.73
C GLY A 474 26.53 -26.58 -1.54
N GLN A 475 25.46 -26.51 -0.74
CA GLN A 475 24.83 -25.25 -0.34
C GLN A 475 25.79 -24.41 0.50
N GLN A 476 26.54 -25.03 1.40
CA GLN A 476 27.53 -24.33 2.22
C GLN A 476 28.69 -23.82 1.37
N ASN A 477 29.27 -24.63 0.48
CA ASN A 477 30.30 -24.18 -0.46
C ASN A 477 29.83 -23.03 -1.35
N PHE A 478 28.53 -22.98 -1.67
CA PHE A 478 27.94 -21.88 -2.41
C PHE A 478 27.93 -20.59 -1.57
N VAL A 479 27.48 -20.66 -0.31
CA VAL A 479 27.50 -19.52 0.62
C VAL A 479 28.93 -19.09 0.94
N GLU A 480 29.88 -20.02 1.05
CA GLU A 480 31.31 -19.73 1.23
C GLU A 480 31.88 -18.95 0.05
N TYR A 481 31.56 -19.38 -1.17
CA TYR A 481 32.10 -18.75 -2.38
C TYR A 481 31.37 -17.45 -2.76
N TRP A 482 30.06 -17.35 -2.47
CA TRP A 482 29.21 -16.28 -3.01
C TRP A 482 28.49 -15.43 -1.94
N GLY A 483 28.44 -15.85 -0.68
CA GLY A 483 27.63 -15.23 0.37
C GLY A 483 26.13 -15.52 0.26
N ASP A 484 25.32 -14.76 1.00
CA ASP A 484 23.86 -14.84 0.94
C ASP A 484 23.33 -14.02 -0.24
N ARG A 485 23.24 -14.66 -1.42
CA ARG A 485 22.81 -14.02 -2.66
C ARG A 485 21.30 -14.18 -2.84
N LYS A 486 20.59 -13.06 -3.03
CA LYS A 486 19.19 -13.07 -3.46
C LYS A 486 19.04 -13.75 -4.82
N LEU A 487 17.93 -14.44 -5.02
CA LEU A 487 17.61 -15.13 -6.27
C LEU A 487 17.21 -14.12 -7.34
N GLU A 488 18.15 -13.68 -8.16
CA GLU A 488 17.94 -12.72 -9.23
C GLU A 488 18.80 -13.02 -10.48
N ASP A 489 18.40 -12.46 -11.63
CA ASP A 489 19.19 -12.59 -12.85
C ASP A 489 20.54 -11.87 -12.72
N PHE A 490 21.60 -12.53 -13.22
CA PHE A 490 22.99 -12.06 -13.10
C PHE A 490 23.56 -12.01 -11.67
N TRP A 491 23.02 -12.81 -10.73
CA TRP A 491 23.48 -12.89 -9.33
C TRP A 491 24.99 -13.14 -9.13
N ARG A 492 25.71 -13.59 -10.16
CA ARG A 492 27.18 -13.84 -10.14
C ARG A 492 28.04 -12.58 -10.36
N ILE A 493 27.45 -11.42 -10.64
CA ILE A 493 28.20 -10.17 -10.88
C ILE A 493 28.26 -9.39 -9.57
N GLU A 494 29.46 -9.29 -8.99
CA GLU A 494 29.69 -8.84 -7.60
C GLU A 494 29.47 -7.33 -7.37
N SER A 495 29.24 -6.52 -8.40
CA SER A 495 29.06 -5.07 -8.25
C SER A 495 27.88 -4.51 -9.06
N LYS A 496 26.65 -4.70 -8.58
CA LYS A 496 25.53 -3.82 -8.99
C LYS A 496 25.32 -2.62 -8.07
N GLN A 497 25.87 -2.63 -6.85
CA GLN A 497 25.77 -1.50 -5.92
C GLN A 497 26.88 -0.44 -6.07
N GLY A 498 27.97 -0.73 -6.78
CA GLY A 498 29.06 0.23 -7.03
C GLY A 498 28.99 0.96 -8.38
N SER A 499 27.95 0.73 -9.20
CA SER A 499 27.86 1.25 -10.57
C SER A 499 26.83 2.37 -10.76
N LEU A 500 26.18 2.84 -9.70
CA LEU A 500 25.13 3.87 -9.79
C LEU A 500 25.59 5.28 -9.36
N PHE A 501 26.80 5.46 -8.83
CA PHE A 501 27.28 6.77 -8.33
C PHE A 501 28.78 7.04 -8.57
N MET A 502 29.32 6.69 -9.73
CA MET A 502 30.67 7.15 -10.10
C MET A 502 30.77 7.28 -11.61
N ASP A 503 30.36 8.45 -12.11
CA ASP A 503 30.82 8.94 -13.39
C ASP A 503 32.05 9.81 -13.11
N ASP A 504 33.13 9.51 -13.82
CA ASP A 504 34.45 10.16 -13.78
C ASP A 504 35.47 9.65 -12.73
N PHE A 505 36.18 8.57 -13.07
CA PHE A 505 37.65 8.54 -12.99
C PHE A 505 38.23 7.47 -13.94
N ASP A 506 38.91 7.94 -14.97
CA ASP A 506 39.73 7.14 -15.89
C ASP A 506 41.03 6.69 -15.20
N LYS A 507 41.16 5.39 -14.91
CA LYS A 507 42.28 4.57 -15.40
C LYS A 507 42.18 3.09 -15.00
N SER A 508 42.43 2.27 -16.01
CA SER A 508 42.68 0.84 -15.99
C SER A 508 43.65 0.36 -14.91
N GLU A 509 43.15 -0.45 -13.98
CA GLU A 509 43.87 -1.61 -13.45
C GLU A 509 42.94 -2.82 -13.49
N GLU A 510 43.39 -3.92 -14.12
CA GLU A 510 42.73 -5.22 -14.03
C GLU A 510 42.78 -5.67 -12.57
N MET A 511 41.70 -5.43 -11.83
CA MET A 511 41.54 -5.91 -10.46
C MET A 511 41.35 -7.43 -10.53
N SER A 512 42.42 -8.18 -10.26
CA SER A 512 42.30 -9.61 -10.05
C SER A 512 41.47 -9.84 -8.79
N LEU A 513 40.33 -10.49 -8.93
CA LEU A 513 39.52 -11.00 -7.82
C LEU A 513 40.33 -12.01 -6.99
N VAL A 514 41.03 -11.51 -5.97
CA VAL A 514 41.56 -12.33 -4.89
C VAL A 514 40.40 -12.54 -3.92
N LEU A 515 39.95 -13.79 -3.79
CA LEU A 515 38.97 -14.22 -2.78
C LEU A 515 39.55 -13.96 -1.39
N ILE A 516 38.94 -13.02 -0.65
CA ILE A 516 39.24 -12.74 0.75
C ILE A 516 38.27 -13.58 1.60
N ASP A 517 38.79 -14.58 2.32
CA ASP A 517 38.00 -15.33 3.31
C ASP A 517 37.66 -14.41 4.48
N ARG A 518 36.38 -14.01 4.59
CA ARG A 518 35.90 -13.08 5.63
C ARG A 518 36.05 -13.62 7.06
N PHE A 519 36.35 -14.91 7.23
CA PHE A 519 36.54 -15.56 8.53
C PHE A 519 37.99 -15.99 8.78
N ASP A 520 38.93 -15.59 7.91
CA ASP A 520 40.35 -15.78 8.16
C ASP A 520 40.90 -14.59 8.97
N PRO A 521 41.42 -14.84 10.19
CA PRO A 521 42.10 -13.81 10.99
C PRO A 521 43.22 -13.07 10.24
N ALA A 522 43.81 -13.67 9.20
CA ALA A 522 44.84 -13.02 8.38
C ALA A 522 44.32 -11.85 7.54
N ASN A 523 42.99 -11.70 7.39
CA ASN A 523 42.36 -10.59 6.68
C ASN A 523 41.93 -9.45 7.62
N LEU A 524 42.14 -9.58 8.93
CA LEU A 524 41.96 -8.48 9.87
C LEU A 524 43.05 -7.42 9.68
N PRO A 525 42.73 -6.12 9.84
CA PRO A 525 43.74 -5.08 9.91
C PRO A 525 44.77 -5.42 10.98
N THR A 526 46.05 -5.18 10.68
CA THR A 526 47.10 -5.35 11.69
C THR A 526 46.98 -4.28 12.78
N VAL A 527 47.45 -4.60 13.99
CA VAL A 527 47.51 -3.63 15.11
C VAL A 527 48.19 -2.31 14.71
N GLU A 528 49.21 -2.38 13.83
CA GLU A 528 49.92 -1.19 13.36
C GLU A 528 49.10 -0.36 12.37
N GLU A 529 48.31 -1.01 11.50
CA GLU A 529 47.37 -0.34 10.60
C GLU A 529 46.27 0.37 11.40
N MET A 530 45.67 -0.33 12.37
CA MET A 530 44.66 0.24 13.28
C MET A 530 45.20 1.45 14.05
N LEU A 531 46.42 1.36 14.59
CA LEU A 531 47.10 2.48 15.26
C LEU A 531 47.35 3.67 14.33
N SER A 532 47.61 3.43 13.05
CA SER A 532 47.92 4.47 12.06
C SER A 532 46.67 5.23 11.56
N GLU A 533 45.51 4.59 11.64
CA GLU A 533 44.22 5.17 11.26
C GLU A 533 43.67 6.11 12.33
N LEU A 534 44.04 5.93 13.60
CA LEU A 534 43.59 6.78 14.70
C LEU A 534 43.92 8.27 14.48
N PRO A 535 42.99 9.19 14.82
CA PRO A 535 43.15 10.63 14.61
C PRO A 535 44.03 11.30 15.69
N CYS A 536 45.12 10.66 16.13
CA CYS A 536 45.93 11.17 17.25
C CYS A 536 46.94 12.26 16.82
N ASP A 537 47.21 12.39 15.52
CA ASP A 537 48.04 13.46 14.97
C ASP A 537 47.34 14.82 15.14
N SER A 538 48.09 15.88 15.43
CA SER A 538 47.51 17.22 15.69
C SER A 538 46.60 17.73 14.58
N THR A 539 46.88 17.38 13.32
CA THR A 539 46.04 17.75 12.17
C THR A 539 44.78 16.91 12.08
N LYS A 540 44.88 15.59 12.32
CA LYS A 540 43.70 14.68 12.30
C LYS A 540 42.79 14.93 13.50
N LYS A 541 43.37 15.26 14.66
CA LYS A 541 42.65 15.67 15.88
C LYS A 541 41.81 16.91 15.64
N SER A 542 42.35 17.91 14.93
CA SER A 542 41.59 19.11 14.53
C SER A 542 40.42 18.78 13.60
N ILE A 543 40.60 17.88 12.63
CA ILE A 543 39.54 17.45 11.71
C ILE A 543 38.44 16.69 12.47
N SER A 544 38.83 15.79 13.38
CA SER A 544 37.88 15.06 14.25
C SER A 544 37.06 16.03 15.12
N GLN A 545 37.71 17.06 15.69
CA GLN A 545 37.02 18.11 16.45
C GLN A 545 36.08 18.97 15.60
N GLU A 546 36.42 19.24 14.33
CA GLU A 546 35.52 19.93 13.40
C GLU A 546 34.28 19.07 13.08
N LEU A 547 34.47 17.76 12.82
CA LEU A 547 33.38 16.81 12.59
C LEU A 547 32.47 16.70 13.82
N LEU A 548 33.05 16.63 15.03
CA LEU A 548 32.30 16.65 16.28
C LEU A 548 31.47 17.94 16.40
N ALA A 549 32.07 19.11 16.18
CA ALA A 549 31.36 20.39 16.29
C ALA A 549 30.19 20.49 15.30
N GLU A 550 30.37 20.01 14.07
CA GLU A 550 29.30 19.93 13.08
C GLU A 550 28.20 18.96 13.50
N ALA A 551 28.56 17.75 13.95
CA ALA A 551 27.62 16.72 14.37
C ALA A 551 26.79 17.16 15.59
N TYR A 552 27.41 17.74 16.62
CA TYR A 552 26.71 18.31 17.77
C TYR A 552 25.76 19.44 17.35
N TYR A 553 26.20 20.34 16.47
CA TYR A 553 25.36 21.44 16.01
C TYR A 553 24.12 20.93 15.25
N LYS A 554 24.33 19.98 14.32
CA LYS A 554 23.26 19.36 13.53
C LYS A 554 22.32 18.51 14.38
N ALA A 555 22.85 17.70 15.30
CA ALA A 555 22.05 16.91 16.24
C ALA A 555 21.11 17.80 17.07
N GLY A 556 21.62 18.92 17.61
CA GLY A 556 20.79 19.88 18.34
C GLY A 556 19.70 20.51 17.45
N LEU A 557 20.00 20.76 16.17
CA LEU A 557 19.02 21.27 15.21
C LEU A 557 17.95 20.22 14.91
N ASP A 558 18.34 18.96 14.69
CA ASP A 558 17.43 17.85 14.46
C ASP A 558 16.50 17.63 15.67
N TYR A 559 17.05 17.67 16.89
CA TYR A 559 16.26 17.62 18.12
C TYR A 559 15.19 18.71 18.16
N ARG A 560 15.56 19.96 17.88
CA ARG A 560 14.61 21.07 17.94
C ARG A 560 13.60 21.08 16.80
N GLU A 561 14.06 21.01 15.55
CA GLU A 561 13.24 21.25 14.37
C GLU A 561 12.44 20.02 13.94
N LYS A 562 13.04 18.82 14.05
CA LYS A 562 12.41 17.58 13.57
C LYS A 562 11.68 16.83 14.67
N LEU A 563 12.22 16.83 15.89
CA LEU A 563 11.66 16.06 17.01
C LEU A 563 10.92 16.93 18.02
N SER A 564 10.98 18.25 17.90
CA SER A 564 10.39 19.20 18.86
C SER A 564 10.84 18.91 20.31
N ASP A 565 12.08 18.47 20.49
CA ASP A 565 12.70 18.20 21.79
C ASP A 565 13.71 19.29 22.14
N PRO A 566 13.28 20.37 22.81
CA PRO A 566 14.17 21.46 23.16
C PRO A 566 15.12 21.09 24.30
N GLU A 567 14.87 20.04 25.09
CA GLU A 567 15.72 19.65 26.22
C GLU A 567 17.00 18.99 25.71
N ASN A 568 16.87 17.96 24.88
CA ASN A 568 18.01 17.31 24.24
C ASN A 568 18.78 18.28 23.32
N ALA A 569 18.07 19.19 22.64
CA ALA A 569 18.72 20.22 21.82
C ALA A 569 19.61 21.16 22.65
N ILE A 570 19.10 21.63 23.80
CA ILE A 570 19.85 22.51 24.71
C ILE A 570 21.08 21.80 25.27
N GLU A 571 20.92 20.56 25.75
CA GLU A 571 22.03 19.77 26.31
C GLU A 571 23.13 19.55 25.27
N THR A 572 22.75 19.13 24.05
CA THR A 572 23.67 18.88 22.93
C THR A 572 24.48 20.14 22.56
N TRP A 573 23.83 21.31 22.47
CA TRP A 573 24.55 22.55 22.17
C TRP A 573 25.38 23.05 23.36
N GLN A 574 24.95 22.87 24.61
CA GLN A 574 25.76 23.21 25.77
C GLN A 574 27.05 22.39 25.80
N GLU A 575 26.96 21.10 25.51
CA GLU A 575 28.13 20.23 25.42
C GLU A 575 29.09 20.67 24.30
N LEU A 576 28.57 21.07 23.13
CA LEU A 576 29.38 21.68 22.07
C LEU A 576 30.16 22.90 22.59
N LEU A 577 29.49 23.82 23.30
CA LEU A 577 30.12 25.04 23.81
C LEU A 577 31.19 24.76 24.88
N GLU A 578 30.96 23.75 25.74
CA GLU A 578 31.89 23.38 26.81
C GLU A 578 33.14 22.64 26.28
N ARG A 579 32.96 21.75 25.30
CA ARG A 579 34.03 20.88 24.78
C ARG A 579 34.80 21.49 23.61
N LEU A 580 34.15 22.31 22.79
CA LEU A 580 34.67 22.77 21.48
C LEU A 580 34.63 24.31 21.37
N ASP A 581 35.31 24.98 22.32
CA ASP A 581 35.31 26.44 22.53
C ASP A 581 35.81 27.24 21.31
N SER A 582 36.73 26.69 20.51
CA SER A 582 37.29 27.30 19.31
C SER A 582 36.57 26.94 18.01
N SER A 583 35.42 26.25 18.07
CA SER A 583 34.71 25.79 16.88
C SER A 583 34.07 26.92 16.09
N ALA A 584 33.96 26.73 14.77
CA ALA A 584 33.24 27.65 13.88
C ALA A 584 31.72 27.69 14.20
N TYR A 585 31.19 26.63 14.80
CA TYR A 585 29.79 26.49 15.21
C TYR A 585 29.49 27.11 16.57
N HIS A 586 30.48 27.59 17.32
CA HIS A 586 30.25 28.19 18.64
C HIS A 586 29.29 29.41 18.59
N PRO A 587 29.44 30.39 17.66
CA PRO A 587 28.50 31.51 17.58
C PRO A 587 27.09 31.06 17.19
N THR A 588 26.97 30.11 16.26
CA THR A 588 25.67 29.62 15.78
C THR A 588 24.96 28.79 16.83
N ALA A 589 25.65 27.89 17.54
CA ALA A 589 25.09 27.11 18.65
C ALA A 589 24.62 28.01 19.80
N THR A 590 25.40 29.05 20.14
CA THR A 590 24.99 30.04 21.16
C THR A 590 23.72 30.77 20.74
N TYR A 591 23.60 31.13 19.45
CA TYR A 591 22.38 31.73 18.89
C TYR A 591 21.18 30.77 18.90
N GLN A 592 21.39 29.49 18.60
CA GLN A 592 20.32 28.50 18.71
C GLN A 592 19.85 28.33 20.16
N LEU A 593 20.76 28.32 21.15
CA LEU A 593 20.39 28.30 22.57
C LEU A 593 19.53 29.51 22.94
N PHE A 594 19.91 30.72 22.53
CA PHE A 594 19.09 31.93 22.72
C PHE A 594 17.67 31.75 22.16
N ARG A 595 17.55 31.31 20.90
CA ARG A 595 16.25 31.10 20.24
C ARG A 595 15.41 30.05 20.93
N THR A 596 16.00 28.92 21.32
CA THR A 596 15.30 27.83 21.98
C THR A 596 14.80 28.25 23.36
N TYR A 597 15.61 28.95 24.16
CA TYR A 597 15.14 29.49 25.45
C TYR A 597 14.07 30.58 25.26
N LEU A 598 14.20 31.45 24.26
CA LEU A 598 13.20 32.48 23.96
C LEU A 598 11.86 31.84 23.56
N GLN A 599 11.89 30.81 22.73
CA GLN A 599 10.70 30.06 22.34
C GLN A 599 10.03 29.44 23.58
N ARG A 600 10.78 28.75 24.45
CA ARG A 600 10.23 28.15 25.67
C ARG A 600 9.66 29.20 26.64
N GLU A 601 10.31 30.35 26.78
CA GLU A 601 9.81 31.45 27.61
C GLU A 601 8.48 32.03 27.08
N LEU A 602 8.28 32.05 25.76
CA LEU A 602 7.07 32.59 25.11
C LEU A 602 5.93 31.58 24.98
N GLU A 603 6.25 30.33 24.66
CA GLU A 603 5.28 29.27 24.34
C GLU A 603 4.94 28.39 25.55
N GLU A 604 5.92 28.10 26.41
CA GLU A 604 5.78 27.18 27.55
C GLU A 604 5.66 27.89 28.91
N ASP A 605 5.71 29.23 28.95
CA ASP A 605 5.87 30.02 30.19
C ASP A 605 7.08 29.56 31.04
N TYR A 606 8.13 29.05 30.39
CA TYR A 606 9.28 28.46 31.06
C TYR A 606 10.06 29.50 31.88
N SER A 607 10.34 29.19 33.15
CA SER A 607 11.20 30.01 34.01
C SER A 607 11.91 29.15 35.04
N ASN A 608 13.24 29.24 35.11
CA ASN A 608 14.05 28.52 36.10
C ASN A 608 14.81 29.50 37.02
N PRO A 609 14.31 29.75 38.25
CA PRO A 609 14.95 30.69 39.19
C PRO A 609 16.29 30.21 39.77
N PHE A 610 16.65 28.94 39.59
CA PHE A 610 17.85 28.32 40.18
C PHE A 610 19.01 28.20 39.19
N CYS A 611 18.82 28.60 37.94
CA CYS A 611 19.82 28.50 36.88
C CYS A 611 19.99 29.86 36.17
N GLU A 612 21.17 30.48 36.32
CA GLU A 612 21.47 31.78 35.70
C GLU A 612 21.63 31.69 34.18
N SER A 613 22.02 30.53 33.63
CA SER A 613 22.18 30.28 32.19
C SER A 613 20.92 29.74 31.50
N CYS A 614 19.84 29.46 32.23
CA CYS A 614 18.63 28.85 31.68
C CYS A 614 17.59 29.89 31.28
N ASN A 615 18.00 30.93 30.57
CA ASN A 615 17.13 31.99 30.05
C ASN A 615 17.70 32.59 28.77
N SER A 616 16.83 33.18 27.96
CA SER A 616 17.19 33.78 26.67
C SER A 616 18.15 34.98 26.86
N GLY A 617 17.91 35.81 27.88
CA GLY A 617 18.72 37.00 28.17
C GLY A 617 20.20 36.70 28.38
N PHE A 618 20.52 35.62 29.11
CA PHE A 618 21.90 35.20 29.34
C PHE A 618 22.62 34.87 28.03
N TRP A 619 21.99 34.06 27.16
CA TRP A 619 22.60 33.66 25.89
C TRP A 619 22.70 34.83 24.90
N ALA A 620 21.73 35.75 24.92
CA ALA A 620 21.80 37.00 24.17
C ALA A 620 23.03 37.84 24.58
N ASP A 621 23.25 38.01 25.88
CA ASP A 621 24.41 38.72 26.41
C ASP A 621 25.74 38.03 26.04
N GLN A 622 25.79 36.70 26.04
CA GLN A 622 26.98 35.95 25.62
C GLN A 622 27.33 36.20 24.15
N ILE A 623 26.34 36.27 23.25
CA ILE A 623 26.57 36.50 21.82
C ILE A 623 27.12 37.91 21.59
N VAL A 624 26.49 38.92 22.20
CA VAL A 624 26.93 40.32 22.08
C VAL A 624 28.33 40.51 22.65
N LYS A 625 28.65 39.84 23.77
CA LYS A 625 29.93 39.96 24.46
C LYS A 625 31.07 39.23 23.74
N ASN A 626 30.83 37.99 23.29
CA ASN A 626 31.88 37.13 22.73
C ASN A 626 32.00 37.28 21.20
N TYR A 627 30.93 37.70 20.52
CA TYR A 627 30.86 37.84 19.05
C TYR A 627 30.32 39.21 18.58
N PRO A 628 30.90 40.34 19.03
CA PRO A 628 30.42 41.67 18.66
C PRO A 628 30.54 41.91 17.15
N GLY A 629 29.45 42.39 16.53
CA GLY A 629 29.38 42.67 15.09
C GLY A 629 29.19 41.45 14.18
N SER A 630 29.04 40.25 14.75
CA SER A 630 28.55 39.08 14.00
C SER A 630 27.10 39.29 13.55
N GLU A 631 26.68 38.58 12.49
CA GLU A 631 25.28 38.63 12.02
C GLU A 631 24.30 38.32 13.17
N TRP A 632 24.61 37.33 14.01
CA TRP A 632 23.82 36.96 15.18
C TRP A 632 23.73 38.06 16.25
N ALA A 633 24.83 38.75 16.54
CA ALA A 633 24.81 39.89 17.46
C ALA A 633 23.98 41.06 16.92
N ASN A 634 24.07 41.31 15.60
CA ASN A 634 23.26 42.34 14.95
C ASN A 634 21.77 41.99 14.97
N LEU A 635 21.39 40.71 14.82
CA LEU A 635 20.01 40.24 14.92
C LEU A 635 19.42 40.40 16.33
N ILE A 636 20.23 40.21 17.36
CA ILE A 636 19.81 40.39 18.76
C ILE A 636 19.68 41.89 19.09
N GLU A 637 20.62 42.72 18.63
CA GLU A 637 20.60 44.17 18.87
C GLU A 637 19.53 44.90 18.05
N ASN A 638 19.19 44.41 16.85
CA ASN A 638 18.18 44.97 15.96
C ASN A 638 17.27 43.88 15.38
N PRO A 639 16.24 43.43 16.12
CA PRO A 639 15.30 42.39 15.65
C PRO A 639 14.57 42.73 14.34
N ASP A 640 14.30 44.02 14.08
CA ASP A 640 13.53 44.50 12.92
C ASP A 640 14.35 44.58 11.60
N LEU A 641 15.64 44.20 11.61
CA LEU A 641 16.54 44.41 10.47
C LEU A 641 16.29 43.41 9.31
N LEU A 642 15.83 42.19 9.63
CA LEU A 642 15.43 41.17 8.63
C LEU A 642 14.03 41.43 8.06
N ASP A 643 13.08 41.87 8.90
CA ASP A 643 11.70 42.15 8.49
C ASP A 643 11.66 43.20 7.37
N ALA A 644 12.54 44.20 7.38
CA ALA A 644 12.54 45.24 6.35
C ALA A 644 13.05 44.75 4.97
N GLU A 645 14.02 43.83 4.93
CA GLU A 645 14.52 43.25 3.66
C GLU A 645 13.58 42.16 3.14
N GLU A 646 13.00 41.35 4.03
CA GLU A 646 12.03 40.31 3.69
C GLU A 646 10.68 40.92 3.27
N GLU A 647 10.19 41.96 3.95
CA GLU A 647 9.02 42.75 3.51
C GLU A 647 9.27 43.43 2.16
N ALA A 648 10.49 43.93 1.91
CA ALA A 648 10.84 44.54 0.63
C ALA A 648 10.88 43.50 -0.51
N TYR A 649 11.42 42.30 -0.24
CA TYR A 649 11.42 41.19 -1.18
C TYR A 649 9.99 40.69 -1.46
N GLU A 650 9.17 40.53 -0.42
CA GLU A 650 7.80 40.02 -0.51
C GLU A 650 6.87 41.01 -1.24
N ALA A 651 6.99 42.31 -0.96
CA ALA A 651 6.28 43.36 -1.70
C ALA A 651 6.64 43.38 -3.20
N GLU A 652 7.91 43.10 -3.51
CA GLU A 652 8.40 43.03 -4.88
C GLU A 652 7.96 41.72 -5.56
N ARG A 653 7.91 40.59 -4.85
CA ARG A 653 7.35 39.32 -5.32
C ARG A 653 5.89 39.46 -5.70
N ILE A 654 5.07 40.10 -4.87
CA ILE A 654 3.65 40.37 -5.16
C ILE A 654 3.51 41.23 -6.43
N SER A 655 4.38 42.23 -6.60
CA SER A 655 4.40 43.09 -7.78
C SER A 655 4.78 42.31 -9.05
N TYR A 656 5.75 41.40 -8.95
CA TYR A 656 6.16 40.50 -10.03
C TYR A 656 5.05 39.53 -10.43
N GLU A 657 4.39 38.87 -9.46
CA GLU A 657 3.29 37.93 -9.71
C GLU A 657 2.09 38.60 -10.41
N ALA A 658 1.81 39.87 -10.09
CA ALA A 658 0.78 40.66 -10.77
C ALA A 658 1.11 40.90 -12.25
N LEU A 659 2.38 41.18 -12.56
CA LEU A 659 2.85 41.35 -13.95
C LEU A 659 2.87 40.02 -14.72
N LEU A 660 3.28 38.93 -14.06
CA LEU A 660 3.24 37.58 -14.62
C LEU A 660 1.80 37.16 -14.96
N SER A 661 0.83 37.49 -14.10
CA SER A 661 -0.60 37.24 -14.36
C SER A 661 -1.11 37.99 -15.59
N ARG A 662 -0.67 39.24 -15.81
CA ARG A 662 -1.00 40.03 -17.01
C ARG A 662 -0.33 39.48 -18.28
N TYR A 663 0.89 38.95 -18.16
CA TYR A 663 1.55 38.22 -19.23
C TYR A 663 0.70 37.00 -19.67
N TYR A 664 0.20 36.18 -18.74
CA TYR A 664 -0.69 35.05 -19.06
C TYR A 664 -2.02 35.49 -19.67
N ALA A 665 -2.53 36.67 -19.31
CA ALA A 665 -3.68 37.31 -19.95
C ALA A 665 -3.38 37.87 -21.36
N LYS A 666 -2.15 37.70 -21.87
CA LYS A 666 -1.63 38.15 -23.18
C LYS A 666 -1.54 39.67 -23.32
N GLU A 667 -1.47 40.39 -22.21
CA GLU A 667 -1.30 41.85 -22.18
C GLU A 667 0.19 42.26 -22.31
N TYR A 668 0.86 41.80 -23.37
CA TYR A 668 2.32 41.94 -23.49
C TYR A 668 2.80 43.39 -23.58
N GLN A 669 2.06 44.27 -24.25
CA GLN A 669 2.48 45.67 -24.46
C GLN A 669 2.46 46.50 -23.17
N SER A 670 1.43 46.34 -22.33
CA SER A 670 1.32 47.06 -21.04
C SER A 670 2.33 46.52 -20.04
N THR A 671 2.46 45.19 -19.97
CA THR A 671 3.43 44.52 -19.09
C THR A 671 4.86 44.93 -19.42
N LEU A 672 5.23 44.98 -20.71
CA LEU A 672 6.57 45.39 -21.15
C LEU A 672 6.90 46.83 -20.73
N LEU A 673 5.96 47.77 -20.88
CA LEU A 673 6.17 49.18 -20.52
C LEU A 673 6.37 49.36 -19.01
N GLU A 674 5.67 48.57 -18.20
CA GLU A 674 5.76 48.63 -16.73
C GLU A 674 7.08 48.01 -16.23
N ILE A 675 7.48 46.88 -16.82
CA ILE A 675 8.78 46.25 -16.52
C ILE A 675 9.94 47.18 -16.91
N ASP A 676 9.89 47.86 -18.06
CA ASP A 676 10.90 48.84 -18.50
C ASP A 676 11.03 50.04 -17.54
N ILE A 677 9.99 50.37 -16.78
CA ILE A 677 10.02 51.42 -15.74
C ILE A 677 10.70 50.87 -14.50
N ILE A 678 10.31 49.69 -14.03
CA ILE A 678 10.85 49.04 -12.82
C ILE A 678 12.36 48.85 -12.96
N ILE A 679 12.83 48.28 -14.08
CA ILE A 679 14.26 48.04 -14.32
C ILE A 679 15.06 49.35 -14.36
N ARG A 680 14.47 50.43 -14.89
CA ARG A 680 15.14 51.74 -14.99
C ARG A 680 15.21 52.47 -13.65
N GLU A 681 14.15 52.41 -12.86
CA GLU A 681 14.05 53.14 -11.59
C GLU A 681 14.65 52.36 -10.41
N ARG A 682 14.72 51.03 -10.49
CA ARG A 682 15.23 50.14 -9.43
C ARG A 682 16.22 49.10 -9.99
N PRO A 683 17.46 49.49 -10.32
CA PRO A 683 18.46 48.57 -10.85
C PRO A 683 18.98 47.56 -9.80
N GLU A 684 18.96 47.89 -8.51
CA GLU A 684 19.39 47.01 -7.40
C GLU A 684 18.24 46.13 -6.85
N ASN A 685 17.27 45.78 -7.70
CA ASN A 685 16.12 44.96 -7.30
C ASN A 685 16.52 43.47 -7.22
N PRO A 686 16.19 42.75 -6.12
CA PRO A 686 16.50 41.32 -5.97
C PRO A 686 15.85 40.43 -7.04
N LEU A 687 14.75 40.86 -7.67
CA LEU A 687 14.06 40.14 -8.76
C LEU A 687 14.41 40.67 -10.16
N SER A 688 15.45 41.49 -10.31
CA SER A 688 15.85 42.11 -11.58
C SER A 688 16.02 41.13 -12.74
N CYS A 689 16.69 39.99 -12.52
CA CYS A 689 16.87 38.95 -13.54
C CYS A 689 15.56 38.28 -13.96
N LYS A 690 14.63 38.07 -13.01
CA LYS A 690 13.27 37.56 -13.29
C LYS A 690 12.44 38.55 -14.10
N TYR A 691 12.58 39.84 -13.84
CA TYR A 691 11.95 40.89 -14.64
C TYR A 691 12.51 40.97 -16.05
N GLU A 692 13.82 40.87 -16.24
CA GLU A 692 14.45 40.83 -17.57
C GLU A 692 14.03 39.59 -18.37
N LEU A 693 13.85 38.44 -17.71
CA LEU A 693 13.28 37.25 -18.35
C LEU A 693 11.84 37.47 -18.79
N LEU A 694 10.98 37.99 -17.90
CA LEU A 694 9.58 38.29 -18.24
C LEU A 694 9.48 39.33 -19.36
N ARG A 695 10.38 40.32 -19.37
CA ARG A 695 10.54 41.32 -20.43
C ARG A 695 10.85 40.66 -21.77
N ALA A 696 11.82 39.74 -21.82
CA ALA A 696 12.14 38.99 -23.02
C ALA A 696 10.95 38.16 -23.51
N GLN A 697 10.21 37.51 -22.60
CA GLN A 697 8.99 36.75 -22.93
C GLN A 697 7.89 37.65 -23.52
N CYS A 698 7.68 38.86 -23.00
CA CYS A 698 6.77 39.85 -23.59
C CYS A 698 7.19 40.26 -25.00
N VAL A 699 8.49 40.47 -25.25
CA VAL A 699 9.03 40.77 -26.59
C VAL A 699 8.76 39.60 -27.55
N GLY A 700 8.95 38.36 -27.11
CA GLY A 700 8.61 37.16 -27.88
C GLY A 700 7.12 37.08 -28.21
N GLY A 701 6.26 37.35 -27.24
CA GLY A 701 4.80 37.40 -27.42
C GLY A 701 4.36 38.42 -28.47
N LEU A 702 4.94 39.62 -28.47
CA LEU A 702 4.63 40.70 -29.42
C LEU A 702 5.17 40.44 -30.83
N THR A 703 6.33 39.82 -30.93
CA THR A 703 7.01 39.54 -32.21
C THR A 703 6.58 38.21 -32.84
N SER A 704 5.89 37.34 -32.09
CA SER A 704 5.38 36.06 -32.59
C SER A 704 4.53 36.17 -33.87
N TYR A 705 3.74 37.25 -34.01
CA TYR A 705 2.86 37.47 -35.17
C TYR A 705 3.56 38.09 -36.39
N THR A 706 4.77 38.66 -36.23
CA THR A 706 5.49 39.34 -37.31
C THR A 706 6.34 38.39 -38.14
N GLY A 707 6.59 37.17 -37.64
CA GLY A 707 7.46 36.17 -38.26
C GLY A 707 8.96 36.47 -38.13
N ASP A 708 9.32 37.61 -37.54
CA ASP A 708 10.70 38.02 -37.27
C ASP A 708 11.05 37.74 -35.80
N ARG A 709 11.90 36.74 -35.59
CA ARG A 709 12.33 36.29 -34.25
C ARG A 709 13.58 37.03 -33.74
N THR A 710 14.18 37.91 -34.55
CA THR A 710 15.42 38.60 -34.19
C THR A 710 15.31 39.41 -32.89
N PRO A 711 14.23 40.16 -32.60
CA PRO A 711 14.18 40.96 -31.37
C PRO A 711 14.05 40.09 -30.11
N TYR A 712 13.47 38.90 -30.24
CA TYR A 712 13.35 37.95 -29.15
C TYR A 712 14.69 37.28 -28.84
N PHE A 713 15.45 36.91 -29.87
CA PHE A 713 16.80 36.37 -29.68
C PHE A 713 17.76 37.38 -29.07
N ASP A 714 17.66 38.65 -29.46
CA ASP A 714 18.49 39.71 -28.88
C ASP A 714 18.14 39.98 -27.42
N ALA A 715 16.85 39.89 -27.05
CA ALA A 715 16.40 40.02 -25.66
C ALA A 715 16.86 38.84 -24.78
N LEU A 716 16.85 37.60 -25.29
CA LEU A 716 17.36 36.45 -24.55
C LEU A 716 18.89 36.49 -24.39
N LYS A 717 19.62 36.98 -25.41
CA LYS A 717 21.08 37.19 -25.29
C LYS A 717 21.43 38.28 -24.28
N SER A 718 20.64 39.35 -24.18
CA SER A 718 20.92 40.39 -23.18
C SER A 718 20.80 39.90 -21.74
N ILE A 719 19.96 38.88 -21.48
CA ILE A 719 19.89 38.23 -20.15
C ILE A 719 21.21 37.54 -19.83
N MET A 720 21.79 36.83 -20.80
CA MET A 720 23.09 36.16 -20.62
C MET A 720 24.23 37.15 -20.34
N ASP A 721 24.14 38.37 -20.89
CA ASP A 721 25.12 39.44 -20.67
C ASP A 721 24.91 40.19 -19.34
N PHE A 722 23.65 40.34 -18.89
CA PHE A 722 23.29 41.16 -17.72
C PHE A 722 23.17 40.36 -16.42
N CYS A 723 22.77 39.09 -16.51
CA CYS A 723 22.60 38.15 -15.39
C CYS A 723 23.45 36.90 -15.63
N PRO A 724 24.79 36.95 -15.48
CA PRO A 724 25.62 35.75 -15.55
C PRO A 724 25.39 34.87 -14.31
N GLU A 725 25.47 33.54 -14.48
CA GLU A 725 25.41 32.54 -13.39
C GLU A 725 24.09 32.52 -12.59
N THR A 726 22.96 32.92 -13.19
CA THR A 726 21.62 32.77 -12.59
C THR A 726 20.76 31.75 -13.34
N GLU A 727 19.75 31.19 -12.66
CA GLU A 727 18.79 30.24 -13.25
C GLU A 727 18.10 30.80 -14.50
N GLU A 728 17.81 32.11 -14.52
CA GLU A 728 17.20 32.79 -15.68
C GLU A 728 18.13 32.85 -16.89
N SER A 729 19.44 32.90 -16.64
CA SER A 729 20.50 32.89 -17.67
C SER A 729 20.62 31.51 -18.31
N GLU A 730 20.61 30.46 -17.48
CA GLU A 730 20.60 29.06 -17.92
C GLU A 730 19.32 28.74 -18.70
N TYR A 731 18.17 29.24 -18.21
CA TYR A 731 16.89 29.13 -18.91
C TYR A 731 16.92 29.88 -20.26
N ALA A 732 17.45 31.10 -20.32
CA ALA A 732 17.58 31.84 -21.57
C ALA A 732 18.52 31.15 -22.57
N ALA A 733 19.63 30.56 -22.09
CA ALA A 733 20.58 29.80 -22.91
C ALA A 733 19.96 28.51 -23.46
N SER A 734 19.25 27.75 -22.62
CA SER A 734 18.54 26.53 -23.04
C SER A 734 17.44 26.85 -24.06
N LEU A 735 16.68 27.94 -23.87
CA LEU A 735 15.63 28.37 -24.79
C LEU A 735 16.20 28.84 -26.14
N LEU A 736 17.34 29.54 -26.14
CA LEU A 736 18.06 29.89 -27.37
C LEU A 736 18.56 28.64 -28.12
N SER A 737 19.03 27.64 -27.39
CA SER A 737 19.47 26.35 -27.94
C SER A 737 18.31 25.58 -28.58
N GLN A 738 17.17 25.44 -27.88
CA GLN A 738 15.94 24.83 -28.41
C GLN A 738 15.41 25.56 -29.65
N LEU A 739 15.58 26.88 -29.71
CA LEU A 739 15.18 27.70 -30.86
C LEU A 739 16.17 27.66 -32.03
N GLY A 740 17.22 26.83 -31.95
CA GLY A 740 18.19 26.57 -33.02
C GLY A 740 19.29 27.62 -33.15
N VAL A 741 19.50 28.46 -32.14
CA VAL A 741 20.59 29.44 -32.10
C VAL A 741 21.83 28.76 -31.53
N ALA A 742 22.83 28.51 -32.38
CA ALA A 742 24.11 27.96 -31.95
C ALA A 742 24.87 28.95 -31.06
N LEU A 743 24.76 28.78 -29.74
CA LEU A 743 25.57 29.46 -28.74
C LEU A 743 26.91 28.71 -28.63
N GLY A 744 28.02 29.42 -28.81
CA GLY A 744 29.35 28.82 -28.72
C GLY A 744 29.64 28.28 -27.33
N SER A 745 29.85 26.96 -27.26
CA SER A 745 30.52 26.18 -26.21
C SER A 745 30.33 26.61 -24.74
N VAL A 746 29.36 26.00 -24.05
CA VAL A 746 29.52 25.51 -22.67
C VAL A 746 28.68 24.24 -22.52
N GLY A 747 29.29 23.19 -21.96
CA GLY A 747 28.63 22.18 -21.12
C GLY A 747 27.58 21.28 -21.77
N THR A 748 28.02 20.07 -22.09
CA THR A 748 27.17 18.87 -22.19
C THR A 748 26.36 18.67 -20.90
N VAL A 749 25.03 18.60 -21.03
CA VAL A 749 24.13 17.92 -20.09
C VAL A 749 23.27 16.97 -20.92
N PRO A 750 22.93 15.76 -20.40
CA PRO A 750 22.42 14.66 -21.20
C PRO A 750 21.07 14.97 -21.83
N GLU A 751 20.87 14.34 -22.99
CA GLU A 751 19.65 14.29 -23.76
C GLU A 751 18.47 13.84 -22.87
N VAL A 752 17.69 14.79 -22.36
CA VAL A 752 16.34 14.50 -21.85
C VAL A 752 15.52 14.14 -23.08
N ALA A 753 15.12 12.88 -23.15
CA ALA A 753 14.20 12.40 -24.17
C ALA A 753 12.98 13.32 -24.18
N GLU A 754 12.72 13.94 -25.33
CA GLU A 754 11.48 14.66 -25.59
C GLU A 754 10.32 13.70 -25.30
N GLU A 755 9.49 13.99 -24.30
CA GLU A 755 8.17 13.36 -24.19
C GLU A 755 7.38 13.78 -25.42
N GLU A 756 7.38 12.94 -26.45
CA GLU A 756 6.45 13.09 -27.58
C GLU A 756 5.03 13.06 -27.01
N GLU A 757 4.23 14.11 -27.26
CA GLU A 757 2.81 14.14 -26.88
C GLU A 757 2.12 12.87 -27.45
N SER A 758 1.77 11.94 -26.55
CA SER A 758 1.15 10.69 -26.94
C SER A 758 -0.15 10.95 -27.71
N PRO A 759 -0.36 10.35 -28.90
CA PRO A 759 -1.59 10.55 -29.69
C PRO A 759 -2.83 9.88 -29.04
N PHE A 760 -2.67 9.21 -27.90
CA PHE A 760 -3.70 8.46 -27.19
C PHE A 760 -4.26 9.24 -26.01
N THR A 761 -5.54 9.05 -25.71
CA THR A 761 -6.25 9.79 -24.65
C THR A 761 -6.97 8.86 -23.67
N VAL A 762 -6.98 9.19 -22.39
CA VAL A 762 -7.72 8.43 -21.36
C VAL A 762 -9.18 8.88 -21.38
N VAL A 763 -10.11 7.94 -21.61
CA VAL A 763 -11.55 8.23 -21.63
C VAL A 763 -12.33 7.10 -20.98
N GLU A 764 -12.54 7.19 -19.67
CA GLU A 764 -13.11 6.11 -18.84
C GLU A 764 -14.52 5.68 -19.24
N ASN A 765 -15.39 6.64 -19.53
CA ASN A 765 -16.83 6.41 -19.72
C ASN A 765 -17.25 6.02 -21.16
N LYS A 766 -16.28 5.65 -22.01
CA LYS A 766 -16.54 5.19 -23.39
C LYS A 766 -16.47 3.67 -23.51
N GLU A 767 -16.96 3.15 -24.63
CA GLU A 767 -16.78 1.74 -24.95
C GLU A 767 -15.30 1.36 -25.03
N HIS A 768 -14.93 0.32 -24.29
CA HIS A 768 -13.59 -0.28 -24.28
C HIS A 768 -13.61 -1.68 -24.87
N TYR A 769 -12.46 -2.09 -25.40
CA TYR A 769 -12.18 -3.42 -25.93
C TYR A 769 -10.94 -3.97 -25.22
N PHE A 770 -10.88 -5.28 -25.04
CA PHE A 770 -9.65 -5.96 -24.63
C PHE A 770 -8.95 -6.45 -25.89
N ALA A 771 -7.69 -6.06 -26.07
CA ALA A 771 -6.87 -6.35 -27.24
C ALA A 771 -5.73 -7.31 -26.89
N ILE A 772 -5.49 -8.27 -27.78
CA ILE A 772 -4.30 -9.13 -27.77
C ILE A 772 -3.59 -8.95 -29.11
N ILE A 773 -2.32 -8.54 -29.06
CA ILE A 773 -1.46 -8.38 -30.24
C ILE A 773 -0.63 -9.65 -30.43
N ILE A 774 -0.68 -10.20 -31.64
CA ILE A 774 -0.05 -11.46 -32.00
C ILE A 774 0.82 -11.24 -33.25
N PRO A 775 2.13 -11.48 -33.18
CA PRO A 775 2.98 -11.49 -34.37
C PRO A 775 2.54 -12.59 -35.34
N VAL A 776 2.33 -12.23 -36.60
CA VAL A 776 1.84 -13.14 -37.66
C VAL A 776 2.79 -14.31 -37.90
N GLU A 777 4.09 -14.11 -37.65
CA GLU A 777 5.13 -15.14 -37.76
C GLU A 777 4.94 -16.30 -36.79
N MET A 778 4.30 -16.07 -35.63
CA MET A 778 4.03 -17.12 -34.65
C MET A 778 2.89 -18.05 -35.06
N GLY A 779 2.06 -17.71 -36.06
CA GLY A 779 0.98 -18.58 -36.56
C GLY A 779 -0.19 -18.88 -35.58
N ASN A 780 -0.12 -18.46 -34.33
CA ASN A 780 -1.02 -18.88 -33.24
C ASN A 780 -2.35 -18.11 -33.16
N GLY A 781 -2.62 -17.13 -34.04
CA GLY A 781 -3.80 -16.26 -33.92
C GLY A 781 -5.15 -16.98 -33.91
N SER A 782 -5.27 -18.13 -34.57
CA SER A 782 -6.50 -18.93 -34.53
C SER A 782 -6.70 -19.68 -33.21
N GLU A 783 -5.61 -20.12 -32.58
CA GLU A 783 -5.60 -20.81 -31.30
C GLU A 783 -5.88 -19.85 -30.15
N VAL A 784 -5.23 -18.68 -30.14
CA VAL A 784 -5.48 -17.64 -29.14
C VAL A 784 -6.95 -17.19 -29.19
N LYS A 785 -7.53 -17.07 -30.39
CA LYS A 785 -8.96 -16.77 -30.55
C LYS A 785 -9.85 -17.86 -29.97
N ALA A 786 -9.51 -19.13 -30.17
CA ALA A 786 -10.28 -20.26 -29.65
C ALA A 786 -10.22 -20.31 -28.12
N LYS A 787 -9.02 -20.21 -27.54
CA LYS A 787 -8.80 -20.16 -26.09
C LYS A 787 -9.52 -18.97 -25.43
N ALA A 788 -9.41 -17.77 -26.01
CA ALA A 788 -10.17 -16.61 -25.53
C ALA A 788 -11.69 -16.82 -25.64
N SER A 789 -12.16 -17.55 -26.67
CA SER A 789 -13.58 -17.90 -26.79
C SER A 789 -14.03 -18.89 -25.73
N ASP A 790 -13.20 -19.85 -25.36
CA ASP A 790 -13.54 -20.85 -24.35
C ASP A 790 -13.49 -20.25 -22.95
N PHE A 791 -12.52 -19.38 -22.67
CA PHE A 791 -12.50 -18.55 -21.48
C PHE A 791 -13.77 -17.69 -21.34
N ASN A 792 -14.17 -17.01 -22.41
CA ASN A 792 -15.41 -16.20 -22.41
C ASN A 792 -16.66 -17.02 -22.11
N LYS A 793 -16.72 -18.28 -22.56
CA LYS A 793 -17.85 -19.18 -22.23
C LYS A 793 -17.82 -19.62 -20.76
N ALA A 794 -16.64 -19.75 -20.15
CA ALA A 794 -16.52 -20.17 -18.77
C ALA A 794 -16.79 -19.01 -17.80
N PHE A 795 -16.24 -17.82 -18.05
CA PHE A 795 -16.23 -16.70 -17.09
C PHE A 795 -17.26 -15.60 -17.40
N PHE A 796 -17.66 -15.46 -18.67
CA PHE A 796 -18.44 -14.32 -19.16
C PHE A 796 -19.59 -14.72 -20.11
N ALA A 797 -20.13 -15.94 -19.99
CA ALA A 797 -21.20 -16.42 -20.87
C ALA A 797 -22.43 -15.48 -20.86
N SER A 798 -22.81 -14.96 -19.69
CA SER A 798 -23.92 -14.01 -19.52
C SER A 798 -23.73 -12.66 -20.21
N LYS A 799 -22.48 -12.31 -20.60
CA LYS A 799 -22.15 -11.05 -21.27
C LYS A 799 -22.22 -11.17 -22.80
N ASN A 800 -22.25 -12.38 -23.37
CA ASN A 800 -22.29 -12.63 -24.82
C ASN A 800 -21.19 -11.86 -25.60
N LEU A 801 -19.97 -11.84 -25.06
CA LEU A 801 -18.85 -11.11 -25.64
C LEU A 801 -18.51 -11.62 -27.05
N LYS A 802 -18.22 -10.68 -27.97
CA LYS A 802 -17.86 -10.97 -29.36
C LYS A 802 -16.35 -10.92 -29.51
N ILE A 803 -15.77 -11.96 -30.10
CA ILE A 803 -14.35 -11.99 -30.42
C ILE A 803 -14.15 -11.76 -31.91
N THR A 804 -13.47 -10.67 -32.22
CA THR A 804 -13.08 -10.32 -33.59
C THR A 804 -11.57 -10.47 -33.74
N SER A 805 -11.11 -10.72 -34.95
CA SER A 805 -9.70 -10.93 -35.27
C SER A 805 -9.42 -10.22 -36.57
N ASN A 806 -8.57 -9.20 -36.51
CA ASN A 806 -8.23 -8.34 -37.64
C ASN A 806 -6.71 -8.29 -37.81
N LEU A 807 -6.23 -8.02 -39.02
CA LEU A 807 -4.83 -7.67 -39.24
C LEU A 807 -4.64 -6.19 -38.89
N LEU A 808 -3.74 -5.90 -37.95
CA LEU A 808 -3.33 -4.53 -37.59
C LEU A 808 -2.24 -4.04 -38.56
N SER A 809 -1.31 -4.93 -38.92
CA SER A 809 -0.27 -4.68 -39.91
C SER A 809 0.05 -5.96 -40.71
N ARG A 810 1.08 -5.93 -41.56
CA ARG A 810 1.56 -7.15 -42.26
C ARG A 810 2.24 -8.13 -41.30
N THR A 811 2.69 -7.64 -40.15
CA THR A 811 3.48 -8.40 -39.16
C THR A 811 2.69 -8.68 -37.89
N HIS A 812 1.59 -7.96 -37.62
CA HIS A 812 0.82 -8.09 -36.38
C HIS A 812 -0.69 -8.26 -36.64
N GLN A 813 -1.28 -9.23 -35.94
CA GLN A 813 -2.71 -9.50 -35.86
C GLN A 813 -3.23 -9.02 -34.51
N ILE A 814 -4.42 -8.41 -34.48
CA ILE A 814 -5.10 -7.98 -33.26
C ILE A 814 -6.38 -8.79 -33.06
N ILE A 815 -6.48 -9.44 -31.90
CA ILE A 815 -7.71 -10.08 -31.43
C ILE A 815 -8.38 -9.12 -30.46
N LEU A 816 -9.66 -8.84 -30.69
CA LEU A 816 -10.44 -7.92 -29.86
C LEU A 816 -11.64 -8.63 -29.27
N VAL A 817 -11.77 -8.54 -27.95
CA VAL A 817 -12.98 -8.92 -27.20
C VAL A 817 -13.81 -7.65 -27.03
N LYS A 818 -15.03 -7.67 -27.58
CA LYS A 818 -15.93 -6.51 -27.64
C LYS A 818 -17.34 -6.83 -27.11
N SER A 819 -18.05 -5.88 -26.51
CA SER A 819 -17.63 -4.54 -26.03
C SER A 819 -17.82 -4.46 -24.51
N PHE A 820 -16.98 -3.66 -23.86
CA PHE A 820 -17.12 -3.28 -22.45
C PHE A 820 -17.66 -1.85 -22.39
N ILE A 821 -18.52 -1.58 -21.41
CA ILE A 821 -19.28 -0.31 -21.32
C ILE A 821 -18.35 0.86 -20.94
N ASN A 822 -17.33 0.60 -20.12
CA ASN A 822 -16.39 1.58 -19.60
C ASN A 822 -15.00 0.93 -19.32
N GLN A 823 -14.04 1.75 -18.90
CA GLN A 823 -12.67 1.34 -18.58
C GLN A 823 -12.64 0.29 -17.48
N SER A 824 -13.32 0.54 -16.35
CA SER A 824 -13.40 -0.39 -15.22
C SER A 824 -13.80 -1.80 -15.66
N LYS A 825 -14.90 -1.96 -16.41
CA LYS A 825 -15.33 -3.30 -16.86
C LYS A 825 -14.38 -3.95 -17.86
N GLY A 826 -13.60 -3.15 -18.60
CA GLY A 826 -12.52 -3.65 -19.45
C GLY A 826 -11.33 -4.13 -18.62
N MET A 827 -10.98 -3.41 -17.55
CA MET A 827 -9.90 -3.77 -16.62
C MET A 827 -10.26 -4.99 -15.77
N ASP A 828 -11.50 -5.11 -15.29
CA ASP A 828 -12.00 -6.32 -14.62
C ASP A 828 -11.74 -7.56 -15.50
N TYR A 829 -12.05 -7.44 -16.80
CA TYR A 829 -11.80 -8.52 -17.76
C TYR A 829 -10.30 -8.76 -17.95
N TYR A 830 -9.51 -7.70 -18.08
CA TYR A 830 -8.05 -7.77 -18.23
C TYR A 830 -7.42 -8.54 -17.05
N ASN A 831 -7.71 -8.14 -15.81
CA ASN A 831 -7.14 -8.75 -14.60
C ASN A 831 -7.48 -10.24 -14.50
N ILE A 832 -8.74 -10.61 -14.78
CA ILE A 832 -9.17 -12.03 -14.72
C ILE A 832 -8.56 -12.83 -15.88
N PHE A 833 -8.43 -12.24 -17.07
CA PHE A 833 -7.83 -12.91 -18.23
C PHE A 833 -6.32 -13.15 -18.04
N THR A 834 -5.58 -12.14 -17.60
CA THR A 834 -4.12 -12.21 -17.39
C THR A 834 -3.75 -13.01 -16.14
N GLY A 835 -4.60 -13.00 -15.11
CA GLY A 835 -4.44 -13.79 -13.89
C GLY A 835 -4.74 -15.29 -14.05
N ASN A 836 -5.52 -15.70 -15.06
CA ASN A 836 -5.94 -17.10 -15.21
C ASN A 836 -4.84 -18.00 -15.81
N ARG A 837 -4.11 -18.70 -14.94
CA ARG A 837 -3.06 -19.65 -15.39
C ARG A 837 -3.63 -21.00 -15.85
N GLU A 838 -4.80 -21.43 -15.39
CA GLU A 838 -5.32 -22.77 -15.70
C GLU A 838 -5.74 -22.93 -17.17
N MET A 839 -6.46 -21.95 -17.73
CA MET A 839 -6.94 -21.98 -19.12
C MET A 839 -6.05 -21.21 -20.10
N LEU A 840 -5.28 -20.23 -19.60
CA LEU A 840 -4.59 -19.25 -20.44
C LEU A 840 -3.07 -19.19 -20.23
N ILE A 841 -2.43 -20.15 -19.55
CA ILE A 841 -0.97 -20.15 -19.35
C ILE A 841 -0.21 -19.92 -20.66
N ASP A 842 -0.53 -20.65 -21.72
CA ASP A 842 0.15 -20.54 -23.02
C ASP A 842 0.04 -19.15 -23.66
N ILE A 843 -1.02 -18.40 -23.33
CA ILE A 843 -1.26 -17.04 -23.83
C ILE A 843 -0.54 -16.03 -22.92
N ASN A 844 -0.68 -16.17 -21.60
CA ASN A 844 -0.14 -15.23 -20.62
C ASN A 844 1.40 -15.36 -20.48
N SER A 845 1.97 -16.54 -20.73
CA SER A 845 3.42 -16.75 -20.83
C SER A 845 3.96 -16.60 -22.25
N GLY A 846 3.10 -16.29 -23.24
CA GLY A 846 3.45 -16.20 -24.65
C GLY A 846 4.10 -14.88 -25.07
N GLY A 847 4.26 -13.93 -24.14
CA GLY A 847 4.83 -12.60 -24.42
C GLY A 847 3.98 -11.73 -25.34
N TYR A 848 2.66 -11.98 -25.42
CA TYR A 848 1.74 -11.18 -26.22
C TYR A 848 1.40 -9.86 -25.52
N ASP A 849 1.30 -8.77 -26.29
CA ASP A 849 0.80 -7.51 -25.75
C ASP A 849 -0.69 -7.59 -25.53
N MET A 850 -1.08 -7.42 -24.27
CA MET A 850 -2.47 -7.38 -23.86
C MET A 850 -2.73 -6.04 -23.21
N PHE A 851 -3.80 -5.37 -23.62
CA PHE A 851 -4.20 -4.09 -23.06
C PHE A 851 -5.68 -3.81 -23.27
N VAL A 852 -6.22 -2.92 -22.43
CA VAL A 852 -7.57 -2.38 -22.60
C VAL A 852 -7.48 -1.11 -23.43
N ILE A 853 -8.37 -0.97 -24.41
CA ILE A 853 -8.35 0.12 -25.37
C ILE A 853 -9.74 0.68 -25.64
N ASN A 854 -9.90 1.99 -25.46
CA ASN A 854 -11.16 2.65 -25.81
C ASN A 854 -11.34 2.70 -27.34
N SER A 855 -12.59 2.78 -27.78
CA SER A 855 -12.95 2.83 -29.21
C SER A 855 -12.24 3.93 -30.01
N GLY A 856 -11.91 5.07 -29.40
CA GLY A 856 -11.17 6.18 -30.02
C GLY A 856 -9.70 5.86 -30.22
N ASN A 857 -9.03 5.42 -29.16
CA ASN A 857 -7.62 5.00 -29.20
C ASN A 857 -7.43 3.80 -30.13
N TYR A 858 -8.41 2.89 -30.23
CA TYR A 858 -8.35 1.78 -31.20
C TYR A 858 -8.30 2.27 -32.65
N ILE A 859 -9.04 3.33 -32.98
CA ILE A 859 -8.98 3.95 -34.32
C ILE A 859 -7.61 4.55 -34.55
N GLU A 860 -7.04 5.20 -33.54
CA GLU A 860 -5.73 5.85 -33.63
C GLU A 860 -4.59 4.83 -33.75
N LEU A 861 -4.62 3.76 -32.94
CA LEU A 861 -3.72 2.62 -33.03
C LEU A 861 -3.80 1.96 -34.41
N PHE A 862 -5.01 1.87 -34.99
CA PHE A 862 -5.18 1.29 -36.32
C PHE A 862 -4.61 2.19 -37.45
N LYS A 863 -4.64 3.51 -37.30
CA LYS A 863 -4.05 4.45 -38.26
C LYS A 863 -2.54 4.47 -38.16
N ASN A 864 -2.01 4.66 -36.95
CA ASN A 864 -0.61 4.95 -36.70
C ASN A 864 0.22 3.67 -36.57
N LYS A 865 -0.41 2.54 -36.22
CA LYS A 865 0.20 1.21 -36.00
C LYS A 865 1.28 1.22 -34.92
N ASP A 866 1.20 2.20 -34.04
CA ASP A 866 2.11 2.39 -32.92
C ASP A 866 1.66 1.53 -31.73
N ILE A 867 2.10 0.27 -31.74
CA ILE A 867 1.79 -0.69 -30.66
C ILE A 867 2.61 -0.36 -29.40
N GLU A 868 3.85 0.07 -29.58
CA GLU A 868 4.80 0.32 -28.49
C GLU A 868 4.41 1.56 -27.70
N GLY A 869 4.09 2.67 -28.38
CA GLY A 869 3.59 3.88 -27.72
C GLY A 869 2.24 3.67 -27.06
N TYR A 870 1.36 2.80 -27.58
CA TYR A 870 0.13 2.46 -26.85
C TYR A 870 0.39 1.57 -25.63
N ARG A 871 1.36 0.66 -25.70
CA ARG A 871 1.73 -0.20 -24.56
C ARG A 871 2.28 0.66 -23.42
N GLU A 872 3.16 1.60 -23.73
CA GLU A 872 3.69 2.56 -22.78
C GLU A 872 2.59 3.45 -22.19
N PHE A 873 1.73 4.01 -23.05
CA PHE A 873 0.55 4.77 -22.61
C PHE A 873 -0.37 3.94 -21.68
N PHE A 874 -0.62 2.67 -21.99
CA PHE A 874 -1.42 1.78 -21.15
C PHE A 874 -0.75 1.52 -19.80
N ASN A 875 0.55 1.23 -19.79
CA ASN A 875 1.30 1.00 -18.54
C ASN A 875 1.28 2.26 -17.65
N THR A 876 1.50 3.43 -18.23
CA THR A 876 1.55 4.70 -17.50
C THR A 876 0.17 5.13 -16.98
N HIS A 877 -0.90 4.96 -17.76
CA HIS A 877 -2.21 5.51 -17.40
C HIS A 877 -3.24 4.52 -16.86
N TYR A 878 -3.07 3.21 -17.08
CA TYR A 878 -4.02 2.18 -16.64
C TYR A 878 -3.45 1.25 -15.58
N LEU A 879 -2.11 1.07 -15.51
CA LEU A 879 -1.45 0.17 -14.57
C LEU A 879 -0.65 0.88 -13.46
N SER A 880 -0.35 2.18 -13.59
CA SER A 880 0.44 2.90 -12.58
C SER A 880 -0.34 3.12 -11.27
N ALA A 881 0.36 3.11 -10.14
CA ALA A 881 -0.23 3.29 -8.82
C ALA A 881 -1.04 4.60 -8.68
N LYS A 882 -0.67 5.66 -9.41
CA LYS A 882 -1.39 6.94 -9.47
C LYS A 882 -2.79 6.83 -10.09
N SER A 883 -3.07 5.85 -10.96
CA SER A 883 -4.42 5.70 -11.56
C SER A 883 -5.43 5.03 -10.63
N LYS A 884 -4.98 4.35 -9.56
CA LYS A 884 -5.86 3.72 -8.55
C LYS A 884 -6.43 4.71 -7.52
N GLN A 885 -5.93 5.96 -7.51
CA GLN A 885 -6.30 7.01 -6.55
C GLN A 885 -7.33 8.03 -7.08
N ALA A 886 -7.82 7.89 -8.31
CA ALA A 886 -8.86 8.80 -8.81
C ALA A 886 -10.27 8.34 -8.39
N PRO A 887 -11.13 9.24 -7.88
CA PRO A 887 -12.41 8.91 -7.25
C PRO A 887 -13.50 8.37 -8.19
#